data_AF-A0A2V2NAT8-F1
#
_entry.id   AF-A0A2V2NAT8-F1
#
_cell.length_a   1.000
_cell.length_b   1.000
_cell.length_c   1.000
_cell.angle_alpha   90.00
_cell.angle_beta   90.00
_cell.angle_gamma   90.00
#
_symmetry.space_group_name_H-M   'P 1'
#
loop_
_entity.id
_entity.type
_entity.pdbx_description
1 polymer ?
#
loop_
_entity_poly.entity_id
_entity_poly.type
_entity_poly.pdbx_seq_one_letter_code
_entity_poly.pdbx_strand_id
1 'polypeptide(L)'
;MTALSYIKTQLPKERRAEEIVFRGYGNVACVEAGGPEPGVGCAGRGVITTFELLEDLGVSSDLFDLTLYDVLGDVVCGGFAVPIRNEYADAVYIVTSGEYLSLYAANNILKGILNFTERGPRIAGIIHNARGDPDEEERVRRFAGAVRLPVVIRVPRSEIFARAERTGCTLIEGHPDSEEAEVFRTLAVHAEDIMGGGALLHHALPLSDEDLEEIVLQRNDSRTIHRFSFCQGEEKDSRKAVSVSVKNKKPLIGCAFAGAVSVTAQVSDAVTIMHCPRSCTLMMYEKLLDTRQHSTTRFGSSYQQGLMERLISTDMRDEDFIFGGEKKLQETLDSVIRDGCKLIFVVTACPPGIIGDDIGKVISTVIQGNPDVRIIPVKVDGNLVGDFVQGVMDGYGAVAGLIDDKTEKTNSPSVNLIAEKWLAENEERSYQAVRDLLGRLGIGVNCRFLINTDSSSLKNFNKAGLVLPADKDDTVESIREMLTSRSSLPFLDLPLPTGFFETKQWLLEVSRVFGMEEKAKEIIAEEEARYQEQIRKLRHDMEGKTILISTYPKSLDWVLDIASDLGMKILKIGLTYSPFSESFRSRYADAFPIVHSYSIEMRSEDISELKPDLVLYTYPTLRRSDEARSAHIPYAPGFGFQVAIERAKKWNLLMKLPVSEGWKKDGEGII
;
A
#
# COMPACT_ATOMS: atom_id res chain seq x y z
N MET A 1 12.01 22.44 30.33
CA MET A 1 11.00 21.55 29.72
C MET A 1 11.16 21.66 28.22
N THR A 2 11.20 20.55 27.48
CA THR A 2 11.42 20.58 26.03
C THR A 2 10.11 20.84 25.28
N ALA A 3 10.20 21.33 24.04
CA ALA A 3 9.05 21.60 23.19
C ALA A 3 8.18 20.36 22.98
N LEU A 4 8.78 19.19 22.69
CA LEU A 4 8.01 17.96 22.49
C LEU A 4 7.34 17.45 23.77
N SER A 5 7.99 17.60 24.92
CA SER A 5 7.39 17.27 26.22
C SER A 5 6.25 18.23 26.59
N TYR A 6 6.37 19.49 26.17
CA TYR A 6 5.33 20.50 26.33
C TYR A 6 4.08 20.15 25.50
N ILE A 7 4.26 19.77 24.24
CA ILE A 7 3.18 19.33 23.35
C ILE A 7 2.43 18.13 23.93
N LYS A 8 3.17 17.17 24.50
CA LYS A 8 2.61 15.95 25.10
C LYS A 8 1.80 16.21 26.36
N THR A 9 2.09 17.28 27.11
CA THR A 9 1.50 17.52 28.43
C THR A 9 0.51 18.67 28.48
N GLN A 10 0.59 19.63 27.54
CA GLN A 10 -0.25 20.83 27.53
C GLN A 10 -1.17 20.89 26.32
N LEU A 11 -2.42 21.28 26.59
CA LEU A 11 -3.45 21.45 25.57
C LEU A 11 -3.15 22.68 24.69
N PRO A 12 -3.42 22.63 23.37
CA PRO A 12 -3.07 23.72 22.44
C PRO A 12 -3.49 25.13 22.87
N LYS A 13 -4.66 25.28 23.50
CA LYS A 13 -5.18 26.59 23.95
C LYS A 13 -4.48 27.17 25.18
N GLU A 14 -3.74 26.35 25.92
CA GLU A 14 -3.05 26.73 27.14
C GLU A 14 -1.56 26.97 26.90
N ARG A 15 -1.09 26.69 25.67
CA ARG A 15 0.32 26.81 25.31
C ARG A 15 0.76 28.28 25.27
N ARG A 16 1.92 28.54 25.85
CA ARG A 16 2.54 29.86 25.98
C ARG A 16 4.02 29.80 25.67
N ALA A 17 4.53 30.79 24.95
CA ALA A 17 5.94 30.86 24.55
C ALA A 17 6.89 30.86 25.76
N GLU A 18 6.49 31.53 26.85
CA GLU A 18 7.33 31.71 28.04
C GLU A 18 7.61 30.40 28.79
N GLU A 19 6.88 29.34 28.51
CA GLU A 19 7.04 28.03 29.17
C GLU A 19 8.05 27.11 28.46
N ILE A 20 8.46 27.49 27.23
CA ILE A 20 9.43 26.75 26.41
C ILE A 20 10.64 27.60 25.97
N VAL A 21 10.55 28.93 26.02
CA VAL A 21 11.64 29.85 25.72
C VAL A 21 12.34 30.26 27.02
N PHE A 22 13.57 29.79 27.20
CA PHE A 22 14.38 30.08 28.39
C PHE A 22 15.44 31.14 28.08
N ARG A 23 15.69 32.07 29.01
CA ARG A 23 16.75 33.09 28.86
C ARG A 23 17.99 32.69 29.65
N GLY A 24 19.11 32.52 28.95
CA GLY A 24 20.42 32.17 29.51
C GLY A 24 21.35 33.37 29.67
N TYR A 25 22.65 33.07 29.76
CA TYR A 25 23.73 34.07 29.84
C TYR A 25 23.62 35.08 28.68
N GLY A 26 23.87 36.36 28.97
CA GLY A 26 23.81 37.42 27.96
C GLY A 26 22.41 37.68 27.39
N ASN A 27 21.34 37.23 28.07
CA ASN A 27 19.95 37.34 27.62
C ASN A 27 19.63 36.53 26.34
N VAL A 28 20.45 35.53 26.02
CA VAL A 28 20.23 34.61 24.90
C VAL A 28 18.99 33.76 25.16
N ALA A 29 18.07 33.71 24.20
CA ALA A 29 16.88 32.87 24.27
C ALA A 29 17.19 31.46 23.71
N CYS A 30 16.79 30.43 24.44
CA CYS A 30 17.02 29.03 24.10
C CYS A 30 15.69 28.27 24.09
N VAL A 31 15.51 27.42 23.08
CA VAL A 31 14.44 26.43 23.01
C VAL A 31 15.09 25.07 22.76
N GLU A 32 14.70 24.08 23.56
CA GLU A 32 15.13 22.69 23.36
C GLU A 32 13.97 21.89 22.77
N ALA A 33 14.14 21.33 21.58
CA ALA A 33 13.11 20.51 20.94
C ALA A 33 12.81 19.25 21.77
N GLY A 34 13.86 18.60 22.29
CA GLY A 34 13.80 17.26 22.87
C GLY A 34 13.78 16.18 21.79
N GLY A 35 13.42 14.96 22.17
CA GLY A 35 13.32 13.84 21.24
C GLY A 35 12.40 12.74 21.73
N PRO A 36 12.02 11.80 20.87
CA PRO A 36 11.27 10.62 21.27
C PRO A 36 12.12 9.65 22.09
N GLU A 37 11.48 8.69 22.75
CA GLU A 37 12.22 7.60 23.40
C GLU A 37 13.04 6.82 22.36
N PRO A 38 14.30 6.44 22.67
CA PRO A 38 15.15 5.73 21.73
C PRO A 38 14.47 4.47 21.18
N GLY A 39 14.29 4.42 19.86
CA GLY A 39 13.72 3.27 19.15
C GLY A 39 12.19 3.23 19.03
N VAL A 40 11.47 4.24 19.52
CA VAL A 40 9.98 4.23 19.56
C VAL A 40 9.36 5.25 18.57
N GLY A 41 10.15 6.20 18.07
CA GLY A 41 9.60 7.42 17.46
C GLY A 41 10.43 8.07 16.37
N CYS A 42 9.78 8.89 15.53
CA CYS A 42 10.44 9.65 14.48
C CYS A 42 10.94 11.02 14.97
N ALA A 43 12.23 11.12 15.29
CA ALA A 43 12.85 12.38 15.71
C ALA A 43 12.76 13.48 14.63
N GLY A 44 12.79 13.13 13.34
CA GLY A 44 12.58 14.07 12.25
C GLY A 44 11.18 14.73 12.25
N ARG A 45 10.11 13.97 12.56
CA ARG A 45 8.77 14.56 12.74
C ARG A 45 8.75 15.46 13.98
N GLY A 46 9.46 15.05 15.04
CA GLY A 46 9.62 15.87 16.24
C GLY A 46 10.24 17.24 15.96
N VAL A 47 11.25 17.33 15.09
CA VAL A 47 11.82 18.61 14.65
C VAL A 47 10.76 19.46 13.94
N ILE A 48 10.06 18.90 12.93
CA ILE A 48 9.00 19.64 12.21
C ILE A 48 7.95 20.18 13.18
N THR A 49 7.45 19.32 14.07
CA THR A 49 6.41 19.67 15.04
C THR A 49 6.88 20.72 16.06
N THR A 50 8.19 20.78 16.35
CA THR A 50 8.76 21.86 17.18
C THR A 50 8.70 23.20 16.46
N PHE A 51 9.03 23.25 15.17
CA PHE A 51 8.91 24.47 14.38
C PHE A 51 7.45 24.93 14.24
N GLU A 52 6.53 24.01 13.94
CA GLU A 52 5.09 24.28 13.89
C GLU A 52 4.61 24.90 15.22
N LEU A 53 5.05 24.37 16.37
CA LEU A 53 4.72 24.93 17.69
C LEU A 53 5.27 26.35 17.89
N LEU A 54 6.51 26.61 17.48
CA LEU A 54 7.12 27.93 17.62
C LEU A 54 6.39 28.98 16.77
N GLU A 55 6.03 28.62 15.54
CA GLU A 55 5.20 29.44 14.66
C GLU A 55 3.82 29.73 15.30
N ASP A 56 3.14 28.70 15.83
CA ASP A 56 1.85 28.84 16.52
C ASP A 56 1.92 29.77 17.74
N LEU A 57 3.05 29.76 18.46
CA LEU A 57 3.30 30.60 19.62
C LEU A 57 3.82 31.99 19.27
N GLY A 58 3.98 32.30 17.98
CA GLY A 58 4.48 33.59 17.50
C GLY A 58 5.98 33.81 17.80
N VAL A 59 6.74 32.75 18.05
CA VAL A 59 8.19 32.80 18.24
C VAL A 59 8.87 32.72 16.88
N SER A 60 8.96 33.87 16.20
CA SER A 60 9.64 33.99 14.89
C SER A 60 11.13 34.34 15.06
N SER A 61 11.94 33.93 14.09
CA SER A 61 13.35 34.33 13.96
C SER A 61 13.53 35.85 13.87
N ASP A 62 12.54 36.58 13.34
CA ASP A 62 12.56 38.06 13.20
C ASP A 62 12.57 38.81 14.55
N LEU A 63 12.30 38.11 15.65
CA LEU A 63 12.34 38.67 17.01
C LEU A 63 13.76 38.73 17.59
N PHE A 64 14.75 38.15 16.89
CA PHE A 64 16.12 37.99 17.39
C PHE A 64 17.12 38.56 16.39
N ASP A 65 18.23 39.10 16.90
CA ASP A 65 19.31 39.61 16.06
C ASP A 65 20.00 38.47 15.27
N LEU A 66 20.10 37.28 15.87
CA LEU A 66 20.64 36.07 15.28
C LEU A 66 19.92 34.84 15.84
N THR A 67 19.48 33.93 14.97
CA THR A 67 18.89 32.64 15.34
C THR A 67 19.84 31.51 14.93
N LEU A 68 20.18 30.63 15.88
CA LEU A 68 21.04 29.46 15.64
C LEU A 68 20.23 28.17 15.79
N TYR A 69 20.32 27.31 14.78
CA TYR A 69 19.75 25.97 14.81
C TYR A 69 20.85 24.93 14.97
N ASP A 70 20.87 24.26 16.11
CA ASP A 70 21.74 23.09 16.34
C ASP A 70 21.00 21.81 15.92
N VAL A 71 21.53 21.11 14.92
CA VAL A 71 20.89 19.96 14.30
C VAL A 71 21.90 18.83 14.14
N LEU A 72 21.51 17.63 14.56
CA LEU A 72 22.33 16.43 14.39
C LEU A 72 22.48 16.07 12.90
N GLY A 73 23.74 15.94 12.47
CA GLY A 73 24.10 15.71 11.07
C GLY A 73 24.13 14.25 10.62
N ASP A 74 23.99 13.30 11.54
CA ASP A 74 24.09 11.86 11.31
C ASP A 74 22.82 11.25 10.67
N VAL A 75 21.66 11.88 10.84
CA VAL A 75 20.37 11.43 10.31
C VAL A 75 19.73 12.51 9.42
N VAL A 76 20.06 12.51 8.12
CA VAL A 76 19.43 13.42 7.14
C VAL A 76 18.10 12.88 6.61
N CYS A 77 17.19 12.49 7.50
CA CYS A 77 15.81 12.23 7.09
C CYS A 77 15.08 13.56 6.81
N GLY A 78 14.00 13.53 6.02
CA GLY A 78 13.35 14.76 5.54
C GLY A 78 12.90 15.76 6.64
N GLY A 79 12.75 15.30 7.88
CA GLY A 79 12.44 16.15 9.04
C GLY A 79 13.64 16.86 9.67
N PHE A 80 14.78 16.19 9.82
CA PHE A 80 16.03 16.84 10.27
C PHE A 80 16.58 17.84 9.26
N ALA A 81 16.17 17.71 8.00
CA ALA A 81 16.52 18.67 6.96
C ALA A 81 15.70 19.97 7.00
N VAL A 82 14.66 20.08 7.84
CA VAL A 82 13.78 21.27 7.89
C VAL A 82 14.53 22.55 8.25
N PRO A 83 15.38 22.59 9.28
CA PRO A 83 16.12 23.82 9.63
C PRO A 83 17.12 24.25 8.54
N ILE A 84 17.48 23.34 7.63
CA ILE A 84 18.45 23.59 6.55
C ILE A 84 17.77 24.24 5.33
N ARG A 85 16.43 24.26 5.26
CA ARG A 85 15.70 24.81 4.12
C ARG A 85 15.82 26.33 4.03
N ASN A 86 15.52 26.88 2.85
CA ASN A 86 15.70 28.31 2.57
C ASN A 86 14.77 29.19 3.41
N GLU A 87 13.66 28.64 3.90
CA GLU A 87 12.67 29.36 4.69
C GLU A 87 13.13 29.63 6.14
N TYR A 88 14.13 28.88 6.64
CA TYR A 88 14.52 28.92 8.05
C TYR A 88 15.96 29.38 8.30
N ALA A 89 16.90 29.07 7.41
CA ALA A 89 18.30 29.45 7.60
C ALA A 89 18.86 30.21 6.39
N ASP A 90 19.58 31.29 6.63
CA ASP A 90 20.26 32.03 5.56
C ASP A 90 21.61 31.41 5.19
N ALA A 91 22.30 30.84 6.18
CA ALA A 91 23.62 30.25 6.04
C ALA A 91 23.77 28.96 6.85
N VAL A 92 24.60 28.03 6.35
CA VAL A 92 24.85 26.73 6.99
C VAL A 92 26.34 26.55 7.27
N TYR A 93 26.67 26.27 8.53
CA TYR A 93 27.98 25.74 8.92
C TYR A 93 27.92 24.22 9.03
N ILE A 94 28.94 23.54 8.50
CA ILE A 94 29.08 22.09 8.65
C ILE A 94 30.14 21.83 9.70
N VAL A 95 29.72 21.32 10.86
CA VAL A 95 30.65 20.92 11.93
C VAL A 95 31.04 19.46 11.71
N THR A 96 32.33 19.18 11.57
CA THR A 96 32.83 17.82 11.37
C THR A 96 34.16 17.59 12.07
N SER A 97 34.40 16.34 12.48
CA SER A 97 35.74 15.81 12.77
C SER A 97 36.36 15.26 11.47
N GLY A 98 37.62 14.88 11.51
CA GLY A 98 38.27 14.17 10.39
C GLY A 98 38.04 12.65 10.41
N GLU A 99 37.09 12.14 11.20
CA GLU A 99 36.65 10.75 11.11
C GLU A 99 35.85 10.53 9.83
N TYR A 100 36.02 9.36 9.20
CA TYR A 100 35.36 9.07 7.93
C TYR A 100 33.83 9.17 8.00
N LEU A 101 33.21 8.63 9.07
CA LEU A 101 31.75 8.69 9.24
C LEU A 101 31.24 10.12 9.42
N SER A 102 32.00 11.00 10.09
CA SER A 102 31.65 12.41 10.23
C SER A 102 31.73 13.13 8.88
N LEU A 103 32.76 12.86 8.08
CA LEU A 103 32.90 13.41 6.73
C LEU A 103 31.84 12.85 5.77
N TYR A 104 31.43 11.59 5.95
CA TYR A 104 30.31 10.98 5.24
C TYR A 104 28.97 11.66 5.59
N ALA A 105 28.73 11.93 6.88
CA ALA A 105 27.56 12.70 7.33
C ALA A 105 27.59 14.14 6.75
N ALA A 106 28.73 14.82 6.81
CA ALA A 106 28.94 16.13 6.19
C ALA A 106 28.62 16.11 4.68
N ASN A 107 29.06 15.07 3.96
CA ASN A 107 28.74 14.90 2.54
C ASN A 107 27.23 14.69 2.31
N ASN A 108 26.54 13.96 3.19
CA ASN A 108 25.10 13.77 3.11
C ASN A 108 24.31 15.05 3.42
N ILE A 109 24.81 15.91 4.31
CA ILE A 109 24.25 17.25 4.52
C ILE A 109 24.37 18.07 3.24
N LEU A 110 25.51 18.01 2.53
CA LEU A 110 25.67 18.68 1.22
C LEU A 110 24.66 18.18 0.19
N LYS A 111 24.45 16.85 0.11
CA LYS A 111 23.39 16.26 -0.74
C LYS A 111 22.01 16.78 -0.34
N GLY A 112 21.75 16.89 0.97
CA GLY A 112 20.53 17.46 1.51
C GLY A 112 20.32 18.91 1.07
N ILE A 113 21.31 19.79 1.28
CA ILE A 113 21.27 21.20 0.87
C ILE A 113 21.03 21.33 -0.64
N LEU A 114 21.69 20.50 -1.46
CA LEU A 114 21.52 20.51 -2.92
C LEU A 114 20.06 20.26 -3.33
N ASN A 115 19.33 19.41 -2.60
CA ASN A 115 17.92 19.13 -2.88
C ASN A 115 16.98 20.30 -2.53
N PHE A 116 17.39 21.20 -1.63
CA PHE A 116 16.58 22.35 -1.20
C PHE A 116 17.02 23.68 -1.82
N THR A 117 18.13 23.72 -2.56
CA THR A 117 18.68 24.95 -3.13
C THR A 117 18.25 25.12 -4.59
N GLU A 118 17.11 25.78 -4.81
CA GLU A 118 16.74 26.28 -6.15
C GLU A 118 17.50 27.57 -6.51
N ARG A 119 18.16 28.25 -5.55
CA ARG A 119 18.75 29.59 -5.71
C ARG A 119 20.02 29.80 -4.88
N GLY A 120 21.18 29.72 -5.53
CA GLY A 120 22.42 30.37 -5.05
C GLY A 120 23.20 29.64 -3.94
N PRO A 121 24.36 30.19 -3.55
CA PRO A 121 25.23 29.62 -2.53
C PRO A 121 24.73 29.90 -1.10
N ARG A 122 24.85 28.92 -0.20
CA ARG A 122 24.31 28.99 1.19
C ARG A 122 25.22 28.43 2.28
N ILE A 123 26.37 27.86 1.91
CA ILE A 123 27.27 27.25 2.90
C ILE A 123 28.29 28.30 3.34
N ALA A 124 28.34 28.55 4.64
CA ALA A 124 29.32 29.46 5.25
C ALA A 124 30.72 28.81 5.30
N GLY A 125 30.77 27.50 5.49
CA GLY A 125 31.98 26.69 5.43
C GLY A 125 32.02 25.59 6.49
N ILE A 126 33.20 24.99 6.64
CA ILE A 126 33.43 23.85 7.54
C ILE A 126 34.05 24.34 8.85
N ILE A 127 33.45 23.92 9.96
CA ILE A 127 34.03 24.04 11.30
C ILE A 127 34.70 22.72 11.64
N HIS A 128 36.03 22.71 11.72
CA HIS A 128 36.79 21.52 12.08
C HIS A 128 36.79 21.35 13.60
N ASN A 129 35.98 20.42 14.10
CA ASN A 129 35.94 20.05 15.51
C ASN A 129 36.95 18.93 15.79
N ALA A 130 38.16 19.32 16.21
CA ALA A 130 39.30 18.41 16.30
C ALA A 130 39.18 17.43 17.48
N ARG A 131 39.41 16.14 17.23
CA ARG A 131 39.45 15.08 18.23
C ARG A 131 40.86 14.76 18.73
N GLY A 132 41.88 15.30 18.07
CA GLY A 132 43.29 15.14 18.45
C GLY A 132 44.01 14.00 17.74
N ASP A 133 43.47 13.51 16.62
CA ASP A 133 44.15 12.57 15.74
C ASP A 133 45.14 13.33 14.82
N PRO A 134 46.42 12.92 14.72
CA PRO A 134 47.43 13.59 13.89
C PRO A 134 47.04 13.77 12.41
N ASP A 135 46.29 12.82 11.84
CA ASP A 135 45.95 12.79 10.42
C ASP A 135 44.58 13.43 10.12
N GLU A 136 43.89 13.89 11.16
CA GLU A 136 42.54 14.45 11.09
C GLU A 136 42.46 15.69 10.22
N GLU A 137 43.42 16.61 10.42
CA GLU A 137 43.44 17.89 9.72
C GLU A 137 43.65 17.73 8.22
N GLU A 138 44.51 16.78 7.82
CA GLU A 138 44.73 16.48 6.41
C GLU A 138 43.47 15.88 5.77
N ARG A 139 42.76 14.98 6.47
CA ARG A 139 41.51 14.39 5.97
C ARG A 139 40.42 15.45 5.77
N VAL A 140 40.23 16.35 6.74
CA VAL A 140 39.28 17.47 6.61
C VAL A 140 39.69 18.39 5.46
N ARG A 141 40.99 18.69 5.30
CA ARG A 141 41.48 19.55 4.21
C ARG A 141 41.25 18.93 2.83
N ARG A 142 41.48 17.61 2.67
CA ARG A 142 41.19 16.89 1.43
C ARG A 142 39.70 16.92 1.09
N PHE A 143 38.84 16.62 2.07
CA PHE A 143 37.40 16.69 1.90
C PHE A 143 36.97 18.12 1.51
N ALA A 144 37.36 19.13 2.30
CA ALA A 144 37.05 20.54 2.07
C ALA A 144 37.49 21.02 0.67
N GLY A 145 38.69 20.64 0.24
CA GLY A 145 39.19 20.95 -1.10
C GLY A 145 38.38 20.30 -2.22
N ALA A 146 37.97 19.04 -2.05
CA ALA A 146 37.17 18.32 -3.03
C ALA A 146 35.74 18.89 -3.17
N VAL A 147 35.12 19.27 -2.05
CA VAL A 147 33.78 19.90 -2.04
C VAL A 147 33.84 21.44 -2.24
N ARG A 148 35.05 22.00 -2.41
CA ARG A 148 35.34 23.44 -2.61
C ARG A 148 34.75 24.35 -1.51
N LEU A 149 34.84 23.91 -0.26
CA LEU A 149 34.42 24.68 0.91
C LEU A 149 35.63 25.15 1.72
N PRO A 150 35.61 26.37 2.28
CA PRO A 150 36.65 26.79 3.21
C PRO A 150 36.49 26.09 4.56
N VAL A 151 37.60 25.76 5.19
CA VAL A 151 37.63 25.47 6.64
C VAL A 151 37.71 26.81 7.35
N VAL A 152 36.58 27.26 7.92
CA VAL A 152 36.44 28.60 8.50
C VAL A 152 37.25 28.71 9.78
N ILE A 153 37.15 27.68 10.63
CA ILE A 153 37.84 27.66 11.92
C ILE A 153 38.09 26.23 12.40
N ARG A 154 39.12 26.07 13.23
CA ARG A 154 39.43 24.84 13.94
C ARG A 154 39.14 25.02 15.43
N VAL A 155 38.23 24.22 15.96
CA VAL A 155 37.98 24.12 17.40
C VAL A 155 38.91 23.03 17.95
N PRO A 156 39.88 23.37 18.83
CA PRO A 156 40.81 22.39 19.37
C PRO A 156 40.12 21.48 20.38
N ARG A 157 40.70 20.33 20.69
CA ARG A 157 40.30 19.55 21.87
C ARG A 157 40.90 20.19 23.12
N SER A 158 40.05 20.70 24.02
CA SER A 158 40.50 21.38 25.25
C SER A 158 39.75 20.90 26.49
N GLU A 159 40.45 20.84 27.63
CA GLU A 159 39.83 20.57 28.94
C GLU A 159 38.95 21.73 29.42
N ILE A 160 39.14 22.93 28.89
CA ILE A 160 38.40 24.12 29.34
C ILE A 160 36.91 23.96 29.06
N PHE A 161 36.52 23.30 27.96
CA PHE A 161 35.11 22.99 27.68
C PHE A 161 34.49 22.12 28.78
N ALA A 162 35.19 21.04 29.19
CA ALA A 162 34.73 20.17 30.26
C ALA A 162 34.72 20.86 31.63
N ARG A 163 35.58 21.86 31.84
CA ARG A 163 35.57 22.68 33.07
C ARG A 163 34.35 23.61 33.10
N ALA A 164 34.06 24.31 32.00
CA ALA A 164 32.88 25.16 31.86
C ALA A 164 31.57 24.37 32.04
N GLU A 165 31.47 23.20 31.41
CA GLU A 165 30.33 22.29 31.54
C GLU A 165 30.14 21.84 32.99
N ARG A 166 31.22 21.48 33.70
CA ARG A 166 31.17 21.08 35.12
C ARG A 166 30.64 22.19 36.03
N THR A 167 30.92 23.43 35.70
CA THR A 167 30.43 24.60 36.44
C THR A 167 29.05 25.08 35.96
N GLY A 168 28.47 24.45 34.94
CA GLY A 168 27.17 24.78 34.39
C GLY A 168 27.11 26.16 33.72
N CYS A 169 28.24 26.66 33.24
CA CYS A 169 28.34 27.96 32.57
C CYS A 169 28.84 27.81 31.13
N THR A 170 28.59 28.83 30.30
CA THR A 170 29.15 28.85 28.94
C THR A 170 30.65 29.12 28.98
N LEU A 171 31.38 28.74 27.92
CA LEU A 171 32.82 29.06 27.80
C LEU A 171 33.10 30.55 27.96
N ILE A 172 32.28 31.40 27.32
CA ILE A 172 32.44 32.85 27.32
C ILE A 172 32.16 33.44 28.72
N GLU A 173 31.26 32.84 29.49
CA GLU A 173 30.96 33.25 30.86
C GLU A 173 32.05 32.82 31.86
N GLY A 174 32.47 31.55 31.80
CA GLY A 174 33.38 30.99 32.80
C GLY A 174 34.87 31.25 32.52
N HIS A 175 35.24 31.36 31.24
CA HIS A 175 36.63 31.47 30.79
C HIS A 175 36.79 32.47 29.63
N PRO A 176 36.36 33.74 29.80
CA PRO A 176 36.38 34.73 28.71
C PRO A 176 37.77 34.99 28.14
N ASP A 177 38.83 34.95 28.95
CA ASP A 177 40.19 35.27 28.52
C ASP A 177 40.97 34.06 27.96
N SER A 178 40.29 32.91 27.76
CA SER A 178 40.91 31.71 27.20
C SER A 178 41.14 31.81 25.68
N GLU A 179 42.15 31.10 25.18
CA GLU A 179 42.40 31.02 23.73
C GLU A 179 41.21 30.39 22.99
N GLU A 180 40.52 29.43 23.63
CA GLU A 180 39.33 28.80 23.10
C GLU A 180 38.16 29.78 23.01
N ALA A 181 38.00 30.70 23.97
CA ALA A 181 36.99 31.74 23.86
C ALA A 181 37.23 32.64 22.63
N GLU A 182 38.49 32.90 22.29
CA GLU A 182 38.85 33.69 21.11
C GLU A 182 38.48 33.00 19.78
N VAL A 183 38.53 31.66 19.74
CA VAL A 183 38.03 30.87 18.60
C VAL A 183 36.55 31.16 18.35
N PHE A 184 35.72 31.15 19.40
CA PHE A 184 34.29 31.44 19.24
C PHE A 184 34.00 32.91 18.93
N ARG A 185 34.80 33.87 19.44
CA ARG A 185 34.70 35.28 19.02
C ARG A 185 35.01 35.47 17.54
N THR A 186 36.04 34.80 17.05
CA THR A 186 36.39 34.82 15.62
C THR A 186 35.25 34.26 14.76
N LEU A 187 34.62 33.16 15.20
CA LEU A 187 33.46 32.60 14.52
C LEU A 187 32.24 33.54 14.55
N ALA A 188 32.03 34.26 15.66
CA ALA A 188 30.97 35.26 15.77
C ALA A 188 31.17 36.42 14.78
N VAL A 189 32.40 36.94 14.66
CA VAL A 189 32.74 37.98 13.66
C VAL A 189 32.45 37.47 12.25
N HIS A 190 32.81 36.22 11.93
CA HIS A 190 32.52 35.63 10.62
C HIS A 190 31.01 35.51 10.36
N ALA A 191 30.20 35.19 11.38
CA ALA A 191 28.74 35.18 11.26
C ALA A 191 28.16 36.58 11.05
N GLU A 192 28.66 37.60 11.76
CA GLU A 192 28.28 39.01 11.56
C GLU A 192 28.61 39.49 10.15
N ASP A 193 29.78 39.12 9.60
CA ASP A 193 30.18 39.45 8.24
C ASP A 193 29.24 38.83 7.19
N ILE A 194 28.73 37.61 7.41
CA ILE A 194 27.71 36.99 6.55
C ILE A 194 26.41 37.79 6.62
N MET A 195 25.95 38.14 7.82
CA MET A 195 24.72 38.92 8.03
C MET A 195 24.80 40.31 7.39
N GLY A 196 25.99 40.93 7.42
CA GLY A 196 26.27 42.21 6.79
C GLY A 196 26.46 42.15 5.26
N GLY A 197 26.40 40.96 4.65
CA GLY A 197 26.62 40.74 3.22
C GLY A 197 28.08 40.83 2.76
N GLY A 198 29.03 40.79 3.70
CA GLY A 198 30.47 40.92 3.44
C GLY A 198 31.19 39.60 3.14
N ALA A 199 30.69 38.47 3.63
CA ALA A 199 31.29 37.15 3.41
C ALA A 199 30.60 36.35 2.28
N LEU A 200 31.41 35.64 1.48
CA LEU A 200 30.93 34.81 0.37
C LEU A 200 30.38 33.48 0.88
N LEU A 201 29.09 33.22 0.61
CA LEU A 201 28.53 31.89 0.76
C LEU A 201 29.00 30.98 -0.40
N HIS A 202 29.01 29.68 -0.16
CA HIS A 202 29.46 28.66 -1.12
C HIS A 202 28.34 27.71 -1.57
N HIS A 203 28.50 27.11 -2.76
CA HIS A 203 27.59 26.10 -3.29
C HIS A 203 27.83 24.72 -2.67
N ALA A 204 26.77 23.94 -2.52
CA ALA A 204 26.87 22.54 -2.13
C ALA A 204 27.39 21.69 -3.31
N LEU A 205 28.58 21.11 -3.16
CA LEU A 205 29.19 20.23 -4.14
C LEU A 205 29.50 18.87 -3.50
N PRO A 206 28.47 18.03 -3.26
CA PRO A 206 28.67 16.71 -2.66
C PRO A 206 29.46 15.77 -3.58
N LEU A 207 30.18 14.84 -2.99
CA LEU A 207 30.89 13.76 -3.66
C LEU A 207 30.01 12.51 -3.78
N SER A 208 30.31 11.65 -4.75
CA SER A 208 29.80 10.27 -4.73
C SER A 208 30.41 9.50 -3.55
N ASP A 209 29.78 8.40 -3.15
CA ASP A 209 30.29 7.62 -2.02
C ASP A 209 31.66 6.99 -2.34
N GLU A 210 31.90 6.63 -3.61
CA GLU A 210 33.19 6.12 -4.11
C GLU A 210 34.27 7.22 -4.08
N ASP A 211 33.97 8.41 -4.61
CA ASP A 211 34.91 9.54 -4.62
C ASP A 211 35.28 9.98 -3.19
N LEU A 212 34.30 9.95 -2.27
CA LEU A 212 34.52 10.30 -0.87
C LEU A 212 35.47 9.29 -0.20
N GLU A 213 35.25 7.98 -0.41
CA GLU A 213 36.16 6.95 0.10
C GLU A 213 37.58 7.14 -0.46
N GLU A 214 37.72 7.35 -1.76
CA GLU A 214 39.01 7.52 -2.41
C GLU A 214 39.75 8.76 -1.88
N ILE A 215 39.10 9.92 -1.83
CA ILE A 215 39.71 11.19 -1.42
C ILE A 215 40.07 11.21 0.07
N VAL A 216 39.17 10.70 0.93
CA VAL A 216 39.35 10.77 2.37
C VAL A 216 40.26 9.65 2.86
N LEU A 217 40.07 8.42 2.38
CA LEU A 217 40.82 7.24 2.83
C LEU A 217 42.07 6.94 1.99
N GLN A 218 42.27 7.60 0.85
CA GLN A 218 43.41 7.40 -0.06
C GLN A 218 43.61 5.92 -0.43
N ARG A 219 42.52 5.21 -0.68
CA ARG A 219 42.57 3.81 -1.13
C ARG A 219 42.95 3.77 -2.61
N ASN A 220 44.25 3.68 -2.90
CA ASN A 220 44.72 3.24 -4.21
C ASN A 220 44.27 1.78 -4.41
N ASP A 221 43.52 1.55 -5.48
CA ASP A 221 42.63 0.41 -5.73
C ASP A 221 43.27 -1.00 -5.67
N SER A 222 42.42 -2.05 -5.62
CA SER A 222 42.70 -3.50 -5.81
C SER A 222 42.72 -4.44 -4.58
N ARG A 223 41.79 -4.34 -3.63
CA ARG A 223 41.48 -5.51 -2.77
C ARG A 223 40.00 -5.82 -2.78
N THR A 224 39.70 -6.97 -3.36
CA THR A 224 38.44 -7.71 -3.40
C THR A 224 37.45 -7.21 -2.36
N ILE A 225 36.40 -6.54 -2.84
CA ILE A 225 35.24 -6.21 -2.03
C ILE A 225 34.65 -7.54 -1.57
N HIS A 226 35.05 -8.00 -0.38
CA HIS A 226 34.22 -8.91 0.38
C HIS A 226 32.99 -8.09 0.74
N ARG A 227 32.00 -8.10 -0.16
CA ARG A 227 30.64 -7.67 0.16
C ARG A 227 30.29 -8.47 1.40
N PHE A 228 30.28 -7.81 2.55
CA PHE A 228 29.53 -8.29 3.69
C PHE A 228 28.09 -8.37 3.18
N SER A 229 27.71 -9.55 2.71
CA SER A 229 26.32 -9.92 2.67
C SER A 229 25.90 -9.82 4.11
N PHE A 230 25.00 -8.88 4.42
CA PHE A 230 24.20 -9.03 5.62
C PHE A 230 23.72 -10.48 5.60
N CYS A 231 24.01 -11.23 6.66
CA CYS A 231 23.27 -12.43 6.93
C CYS A 231 21.83 -11.94 7.02
N GLN A 232 21.07 -12.11 5.93
CA GLN A 232 19.64 -12.19 6.04
C GLN A 232 19.44 -13.29 7.06
N GLY A 233 18.98 -12.90 8.26
CA GLY A 233 18.50 -13.86 9.22
C GLY A 233 17.51 -14.72 8.45
N GLU A 234 17.89 -15.96 8.18
CA GLU A 234 16.97 -16.99 7.75
C GLU A 234 16.02 -17.21 8.93
N GLU A 235 15.01 -16.35 9.05
CA GLU A 235 13.73 -16.84 9.52
C GLU A 235 13.27 -17.80 8.43
N LYS A 236 13.56 -19.09 8.69
CA LYS A 236 12.86 -20.21 8.11
C LYS A 236 11.38 -20.08 8.44
N ASP A 237 10.69 -19.22 7.71
CA ASP A 237 9.25 -19.32 7.58
C ASP A 237 8.94 -19.88 6.20
N SER A 238 7.98 -20.80 6.17
CA SER A 238 7.46 -21.43 4.97
C SER A 238 7.36 -20.43 3.81
N ARG A 239 7.81 -20.79 2.59
CA ARG A 239 7.81 -19.90 1.40
C ARG A 239 6.49 -19.12 1.31
N LYS A 240 6.49 -17.88 1.81
CA LYS A 240 5.31 -17.02 1.80
C LYS A 240 4.92 -16.78 0.35
N ALA A 241 3.66 -17.02 -0.01
CA ALA A 241 3.19 -16.79 -1.37
C ALA A 241 3.35 -15.31 -1.73
N VAL A 242 3.97 -15.02 -2.87
CA VAL A 242 4.31 -13.66 -3.31
C VAL A 242 3.49 -13.28 -4.53
N SER A 243 2.95 -12.06 -4.56
CA SER A 243 2.07 -11.64 -5.65
C SER A 243 2.85 -11.52 -6.96
N VAL A 244 2.17 -11.66 -8.08
CA VAL A 244 2.80 -11.60 -9.42
C VAL A 244 3.56 -10.29 -9.60
N SER A 245 2.99 -9.16 -9.15
CA SER A 245 3.63 -7.85 -9.24
C SER A 245 4.93 -7.80 -8.43
N VAL A 246 4.91 -8.30 -7.20
CA VAL A 246 6.10 -8.32 -6.31
C VAL A 246 7.16 -9.28 -6.85
N LYS A 247 6.75 -10.50 -7.23
CA LYS A 247 7.61 -11.53 -7.82
C LYS A 247 8.33 -11.03 -9.07
N ASN A 248 7.63 -10.28 -9.91
CA ASN A 248 8.13 -9.78 -11.19
C ASN A 248 8.64 -8.33 -11.12
N LYS A 249 8.74 -7.73 -9.92
CA LYS A 249 9.18 -6.33 -9.70
C LYS A 249 8.46 -5.30 -10.57
N LYS A 250 7.15 -5.49 -10.77
CA LYS A 250 6.28 -4.56 -11.51
C LYS A 250 5.82 -3.41 -10.60
N PRO A 251 5.36 -2.28 -11.17
CA PRO A 251 4.71 -1.23 -10.38
C PRO A 251 3.57 -1.81 -9.54
N LEU A 252 3.60 -1.53 -8.24
CA LEU A 252 2.61 -2.01 -7.29
C LEU A 252 1.31 -1.21 -7.44
N ILE A 253 0.17 -1.90 -7.49
CA ILE A 253 -1.16 -1.28 -7.58
C ILE A 253 -1.89 -1.46 -6.25
N GLY A 254 -2.23 -0.34 -5.61
CA GLY A 254 -2.73 -0.34 -4.24
C GLY A 254 -1.66 -0.78 -3.24
N CYS A 255 -2.07 -1.12 -2.02
CA CYS A 255 -1.17 -1.54 -0.95
C CYS A 255 -1.66 -2.79 -0.23
N ALA A 256 -0.72 -3.53 0.38
CA ALA A 256 -1.01 -4.76 1.13
C ALA A 256 -2.00 -4.53 2.29
N PHE A 257 -1.90 -3.39 2.99
CA PHE A 257 -2.87 -3.00 4.02
C PHE A 257 -4.32 -3.05 3.50
N ALA A 258 -4.58 -2.42 2.35
CA ALA A 258 -5.92 -2.38 1.78
C ALA A 258 -6.41 -3.78 1.37
N GLY A 259 -5.51 -4.64 0.90
CA GLY A 259 -5.80 -6.04 0.58
C GLY A 259 -6.22 -6.83 1.81
N ALA A 260 -5.41 -6.78 2.88
CA ALA A 260 -5.65 -7.53 4.10
C ALA A 260 -6.94 -7.09 4.80
N VAL A 261 -7.16 -5.77 4.97
CA VAL A 261 -8.41 -5.26 5.55
C VAL A 261 -9.61 -5.71 4.72
N SER A 262 -9.51 -5.68 3.38
CA SER A 262 -10.63 -6.13 2.53
C SER A 262 -11.00 -7.59 2.76
N VAL A 263 -10.04 -8.43 3.16
CA VAL A 263 -10.22 -9.85 3.43
C VAL A 263 -10.70 -10.09 4.86
N THR A 264 -10.03 -9.56 5.87
CA THR A 264 -10.38 -9.79 7.29
C THR A 264 -11.75 -9.23 7.64
N ALA A 265 -12.18 -8.16 6.96
CA ALA A 265 -13.50 -7.55 7.13
C ALA A 265 -14.67 -8.48 6.74
N GLN A 266 -14.40 -9.49 5.90
CA GLN A 266 -15.44 -10.43 5.45
C GLN A 266 -15.82 -11.47 6.50
N VAL A 267 -15.00 -11.64 7.55
CA VAL A 267 -15.33 -12.53 8.67
C VAL A 267 -16.36 -11.85 9.56
N SER A 268 -17.61 -12.32 9.53
CA SER A 268 -18.77 -11.57 10.05
C SER A 268 -18.84 -11.48 11.56
N ASP A 269 -18.25 -12.44 12.28
CA ASP A 269 -18.18 -12.48 13.75
C ASP A 269 -16.82 -12.02 14.30
N ALA A 270 -16.00 -11.39 13.46
CA ALA A 270 -14.73 -10.80 13.85
C ALA A 270 -14.74 -9.27 13.71
N VAL A 271 -13.94 -8.62 14.56
CA VAL A 271 -13.56 -7.21 14.40
C VAL A 271 -12.22 -7.13 13.69
N THR A 272 -12.09 -6.19 12.74
CA THR A 272 -10.80 -5.82 12.15
C THR A 272 -10.38 -4.48 12.71
N ILE A 273 -9.32 -4.48 13.52
CA ILE A 273 -8.62 -3.29 13.97
C ILE A 273 -7.59 -2.91 12.90
N MET A 274 -7.77 -1.74 12.32
CA MET A 274 -6.85 -1.08 11.41
C MET A 274 -5.88 -0.22 12.22
N HIS A 275 -4.68 -0.74 12.46
CA HIS A 275 -3.64 0.01 13.15
C HIS A 275 -2.96 0.97 12.17
N CYS A 276 -3.56 2.15 12.03
CA CYS A 276 -3.21 3.10 10.98
C CYS A 276 -3.73 4.52 11.27
N PRO A 277 -3.32 5.52 10.49
CA PRO A 277 -3.92 6.85 10.49
C PRO A 277 -5.34 6.87 9.95
N ARG A 278 -6.07 7.94 10.25
CA ARG A 278 -7.45 8.15 9.80
C ARG A 278 -7.64 8.07 8.29
N SER A 279 -6.67 8.53 7.52
CA SER A 279 -6.75 8.59 6.05
C SER A 279 -6.91 7.20 5.43
N CYS A 280 -6.07 6.24 5.84
CA CYS A 280 -6.16 4.85 5.39
C CYS A 280 -7.49 4.22 5.78
N THR A 281 -7.98 4.53 6.99
CA THR A 281 -9.29 4.08 7.47
C THR A 281 -10.43 4.60 6.60
N LEU A 282 -10.44 5.91 6.29
CA LEU A 282 -11.47 6.52 5.45
C LEU A 282 -11.49 5.89 4.05
N MET A 283 -10.32 5.73 3.43
CA MET A 283 -10.21 5.09 2.11
C MET A 283 -10.75 3.66 2.11
N MET A 284 -10.52 2.91 3.20
CA MET A 284 -11.07 1.55 3.34
C MET A 284 -12.59 1.55 3.52
N TYR A 285 -13.12 2.47 4.30
CA TYR A 285 -14.56 2.64 4.43
C TYR A 285 -15.19 2.98 3.08
N GLU A 286 -14.68 3.98 2.36
CA GLU A 286 -15.17 4.36 1.04
C GLU A 286 -15.13 3.18 0.07
N LYS A 287 -14.00 2.48 -0.03
CA LYS A 287 -13.85 1.33 -0.93
C LYS A 287 -14.87 0.23 -0.66
N LEU A 288 -15.07 -0.12 0.62
CA LEU A 288 -15.97 -1.21 1.01
C LEU A 288 -17.44 -0.78 0.95
N LEU A 289 -17.76 0.48 1.22
CA LEU A 289 -19.12 1.02 1.13
C LEU A 289 -19.56 1.25 -0.32
N ASP A 290 -18.70 1.83 -1.16
CA ASP A 290 -19.04 2.18 -2.54
C ASP A 290 -19.41 0.94 -3.36
N THR A 291 -18.59 -0.12 -3.25
CA THR A 291 -18.88 -1.42 -3.86
C THR A 291 -20.27 -1.94 -3.46
N ARG A 292 -20.65 -1.76 -2.18
CA ARG A 292 -21.92 -2.22 -1.63
C ARG A 292 -23.08 -1.36 -2.08
N GLN A 293 -22.95 -0.04 -2.02
CA GLN A 293 -23.98 0.89 -2.48
C GLN A 293 -24.28 0.65 -3.97
N HIS A 294 -23.25 0.42 -4.79
CA HIS A 294 -23.44 0.06 -6.18
C HIS A 294 -24.17 -1.29 -6.34
N SER A 295 -23.78 -2.31 -5.59
CA SER A 295 -24.47 -3.62 -5.60
C SER A 295 -25.95 -3.47 -5.22
N THR A 296 -26.27 -2.84 -4.08
CA THR A 296 -27.64 -2.62 -3.60
C THR A 296 -28.45 -1.80 -4.59
N THR A 297 -27.89 -0.69 -5.10
CA THR A 297 -28.60 0.19 -6.05
C THR A 297 -28.90 -0.52 -7.37
N ARG A 298 -27.96 -1.33 -7.88
CA ARG A 298 -28.10 -1.99 -9.19
C ARG A 298 -28.86 -3.31 -9.13
N PHE A 299 -28.80 -4.04 -8.02
CA PHE A 299 -29.30 -5.41 -7.91
C PHE A 299 -30.27 -5.64 -6.74
N GLY A 300 -30.55 -4.63 -5.91
CA GLY A 300 -31.47 -4.77 -4.77
C GLY A 300 -30.95 -5.67 -3.64
N SER A 301 -29.65 -5.96 -3.61
CA SER A 301 -29.01 -6.80 -2.61
C SER A 301 -28.95 -6.10 -1.25
N SER A 302 -29.51 -6.74 -0.22
CA SER A 302 -29.34 -6.36 1.18
C SER A 302 -28.16 -7.12 1.78
N TYR A 303 -26.94 -6.60 1.61
CA TYR A 303 -25.72 -7.26 2.08
C TYR A 303 -25.09 -6.56 3.31
N GLN A 304 -24.83 -7.35 4.36
CA GLN A 304 -24.13 -7.06 5.63
C GLN A 304 -24.48 -5.78 6.40
N GLN A 305 -25.44 -5.90 7.31
CA GLN A 305 -25.63 -4.99 8.44
C GLN A 305 -24.38 -5.05 9.36
N GLY A 306 -23.88 -3.90 9.83
CA GLY A 306 -22.82 -3.84 10.85
C GLY A 306 -21.36 -4.00 10.39
N LEU A 307 -21.03 -3.98 9.09
CA LEU A 307 -19.60 -3.98 8.68
C LEU A 307 -18.83 -2.80 9.29
N MET A 308 -19.41 -1.60 9.21
CA MET A 308 -18.76 -0.38 9.69
C MET A 308 -18.47 -0.44 11.19
N GLU A 309 -19.37 -1.07 11.95
CA GLU A 309 -19.25 -1.26 13.40
C GLU A 309 -18.10 -2.23 13.76
N ARG A 310 -17.72 -3.12 12.82
CA ARG A 310 -16.65 -4.11 13.01
C ARG A 310 -15.30 -3.68 12.45
N LEU A 311 -15.25 -2.57 11.72
CA LEU A 311 -14.00 -1.98 11.26
C LEU A 311 -13.63 -0.87 12.23
N ILE A 312 -12.57 -1.06 13.00
CA ILE A 312 -12.18 -0.13 14.05
C ILE A 312 -10.79 0.37 13.74
N SER A 313 -10.53 1.66 13.95
CA SER A 313 -9.22 2.25 13.69
C SER A 313 -8.58 2.68 14.99
N THR A 314 -7.27 2.54 15.07
CA THR A 314 -6.50 3.20 16.14
C THR A 314 -6.35 4.71 15.90
N ASP A 315 -6.75 5.23 14.74
CA ASP A 315 -6.72 6.67 14.39
C ASP A 315 -5.35 7.30 14.72
N MET A 316 -4.25 6.72 14.25
CA MET A 316 -2.89 7.21 14.57
C MET A 316 -2.72 8.68 14.16
N ARG A 317 -2.27 9.50 15.10
CA ARG A 317 -1.99 10.94 14.96
C ARG A 317 -0.50 11.18 15.14
N ASP A 318 -0.05 12.39 14.87
CA ASP A 318 1.37 12.76 14.96
C ASP A 318 2.05 12.34 16.27
N GLU A 319 1.34 12.41 17.38
CA GLU A 319 1.82 11.92 18.68
C GLU A 319 2.19 10.42 18.64
N ASP A 320 1.40 9.60 17.97
CA ASP A 320 1.63 8.16 17.80
C ASP A 320 2.80 7.89 16.83
N PHE A 321 3.05 8.77 15.85
CA PHE A 321 4.23 8.68 14.98
C PHE A 321 5.52 9.07 15.72
N ILE A 322 5.42 10.01 16.67
CA ILE A 322 6.57 10.51 17.43
C ILE A 322 6.84 9.61 18.63
N PHE A 323 5.84 9.01 19.28
CA PHE A 323 6.03 8.28 20.54
C PHE A 323 5.58 6.82 20.51
N GLY A 324 5.26 6.28 19.33
CA GLY A 324 4.81 4.90 19.15
C GLY A 324 3.29 4.75 19.25
N GLY A 325 2.74 3.80 18.50
CA GLY A 325 1.31 3.51 18.44
C GLY A 325 0.85 2.41 19.41
N GLU A 326 1.78 1.73 20.07
CA GLU A 326 1.53 0.53 20.90
C GLU A 326 0.46 0.74 21.98
N LYS A 327 0.54 1.84 22.72
CA LYS A 327 -0.40 2.16 23.80
C LYS A 327 -1.82 2.33 23.26
N LYS A 328 -1.96 3.04 22.14
CA LYS A 328 -3.26 3.29 21.51
C LYS A 328 -3.87 2.02 20.92
N LEU A 329 -3.03 1.14 20.38
CA LEU A 329 -3.45 -0.19 19.97
C LEU A 329 -3.96 -1.00 21.17
N GLN A 330 -3.25 -0.97 22.30
CA GLN A 330 -3.69 -1.65 23.53
C GLN A 330 -5.05 -1.12 24.02
N GLU A 331 -5.20 0.21 24.11
CA GLU A 331 -6.47 0.84 24.51
C GLU A 331 -7.62 0.46 23.57
N THR A 332 -7.35 0.39 22.26
CA THR A 332 -8.35 0.00 21.26
C THR A 332 -8.74 -1.48 21.42
N LEU A 333 -7.77 -2.38 21.62
CA LEU A 333 -8.01 -3.80 21.89
C LEU A 333 -8.85 -3.98 23.16
N ASP A 334 -8.49 -3.31 24.25
CA ASP A 334 -9.21 -3.38 25.53
C ASP A 334 -10.66 -2.86 25.39
N SER A 335 -10.89 -1.84 24.56
CA SER A 335 -12.25 -1.35 24.25
C SER A 335 -13.06 -2.41 23.51
N VAL A 336 -12.51 -2.97 22.44
CA VAL A 336 -13.18 -3.98 21.59
C VAL A 336 -13.51 -5.26 22.36
N ILE A 337 -12.61 -5.68 23.24
CA ILE A 337 -12.81 -6.84 24.11
C ILE A 337 -13.94 -6.59 25.12
N ARG A 338 -13.99 -5.39 25.70
CA ARG A 338 -15.05 -4.98 26.63
C ARG A 338 -16.43 -4.99 25.98
N ASP A 339 -16.49 -4.68 24.69
CA ASP A 339 -17.71 -4.77 23.88
C ASP A 339 -18.10 -6.22 23.53
N GLY A 340 -17.35 -7.22 24.03
CA GLY A 340 -17.68 -8.65 23.95
C GLY A 340 -17.10 -9.37 22.74
N CYS A 341 -16.19 -8.73 21.99
CA CYS A 341 -15.60 -9.33 20.80
C CYS A 341 -14.57 -10.41 21.17
N LYS A 342 -14.71 -11.62 20.60
CA LYS A 342 -13.84 -12.78 20.89
C LYS A 342 -12.83 -13.09 19.78
N LEU A 343 -13.02 -12.54 18.58
CA LEU A 343 -12.14 -12.74 17.44
C LEU A 343 -11.78 -11.39 16.85
N ILE A 344 -10.49 -11.06 16.86
CA ILE A 344 -9.98 -9.75 16.47
C ILE A 344 -8.82 -9.94 15.49
N PHE A 345 -8.87 -9.29 14.34
CA PHE A 345 -7.74 -9.12 13.45
C PHE A 345 -7.08 -7.77 13.70
N VAL A 346 -5.75 -7.73 13.81
CA VAL A 346 -4.99 -6.47 13.90
C VAL A 346 -4.18 -6.33 12.62
N VAL A 347 -4.57 -5.38 11.76
CA VAL A 347 -3.95 -5.16 10.44
C VAL A 347 -3.11 -3.90 10.48
N THR A 348 -1.81 -4.00 10.20
CA THR A 348 -0.87 -2.87 10.27
C THR A 348 -0.73 -2.14 8.94
N ALA A 349 -0.73 -0.80 8.99
CA ALA A 349 -0.42 0.04 7.83
C ALA A 349 1.08 0.43 7.81
N CYS A 350 1.46 1.33 6.90
CA CYS A 350 2.86 1.77 6.79
C CYS A 350 3.44 2.36 8.09
N PRO A 351 2.74 3.27 8.81
CA PRO A 351 3.32 3.93 9.98
C PRO A 351 3.80 3.01 11.11
N PRO A 352 3.00 2.08 11.65
CA PRO A 352 3.45 1.20 12.74
C PRO A 352 4.66 0.35 12.33
N GLY A 353 4.73 -0.09 11.08
CA GLY A 353 5.89 -0.82 10.56
C GLY A 353 7.16 0.04 10.43
N ILE A 354 7.01 1.33 10.09
CA ILE A 354 8.15 2.26 9.94
C ILE A 354 8.71 2.68 11.31
N ILE A 355 7.84 2.95 12.28
CA ILE A 355 8.27 3.36 13.62
C ILE A 355 8.69 2.17 14.49
N GLY A 356 8.35 0.94 14.07
CA GLY A 356 8.79 -0.30 14.72
C GLY A 356 7.91 -0.76 15.88
N ASP A 357 6.60 -0.46 15.84
CA ASP A 357 5.66 -0.89 16.88
C ASP A 357 5.68 -2.42 17.06
N ASP A 358 5.88 -2.90 18.29
CA ASP A 358 5.85 -4.32 18.61
C ASP A 358 4.43 -4.80 18.94
N ILE A 359 3.69 -5.04 17.86
CA ILE A 359 2.33 -5.59 17.91
C ILE A 359 2.28 -6.94 18.64
N GLY A 360 3.34 -7.75 18.55
CA GLY A 360 3.39 -9.06 19.18
C GLY A 360 3.42 -8.96 20.70
N LYS A 361 4.21 -8.03 21.22
CA LYS A 361 4.26 -7.68 22.64
C LYS A 361 2.92 -7.15 23.13
N VAL A 362 2.30 -6.19 22.43
CA VAL A 362 0.99 -5.63 22.80
C VAL A 362 -0.08 -6.73 22.87
N ILE A 363 -0.17 -7.57 21.84
CA ILE A 363 -1.12 -8.69 21.80
C ILE A 363 -0.86 -9.66 22.95
N SER A 364 0.40 -10.01 23.22
CA SER A 364 0.77 -10.94 24.31
C SER A 364 0.33 -10.41 25.67
N THR A 365 0.48 -9.10 25.92
CA THR A 365 0.00 -8.46 27.15
C THR A 365 -1.52 -8.51 27.28
N VAL A 366 -2.25 -8.19 26.20
CA VAL A 366 -3.72 -8.19 26.21
C VAL A 366 -4.31 -9.59 26.40
N ILE A 367 -3.72 -10.60 25.75
CA ILE A 367 -4.18 -12.00 25.85
C ILE A 367 -3.99 -12.57 27.26
N GLN A 368 -2.93 -12.18 27.99
CA GLN A 368 -2.72 -12.63 29.38
C GLN A 368 -3.89 -12.27 30.30
N GLY A 369 -4.55 -11.13 30.06
CA GLY A 369 -5.76 -10.72 30.78
C GLY A 369 -7.07 -11.30 30.23
N ASN A 370 -7.06 -11.84 29.01
CA ASN A 370 -8.25 -12.22 28.25
C ASN A 370 -8.05 -13.54 27.47
N PRO A 371 -7.92 -14.69 28.15
CA PRO A 371 -7.52 -15.96 27.51
C PRO A 371 -8.55 -16.51 26.51
N ASP A 372 -9.81 -16.08 26.60
CA ASP A 372 -10.90 -16.52 25.71
C ASP A 372 -10.94 -15.72 24.39
N VAL A 373 -10.13 -14.67 24.25
CA VAL A 373 -10.07 -13.81 23.06
C VAL A 373 -8.95 -14.27 22.14
N ARG A 374 -9.27 -14.43 20.86
CA ARG A 374 -8.29 -14.74 19.81
C ARG A 374 -7.96 -13.46 19.02
N ILE A 375 -6.72 -13.01 19.14
CA ILE A 375 -6.20 -11.87 18.38
C ILE A 375 -5.21 -12.39 17.32
N ILE A 376 -5.42 -12.02 16.06
CA ILE A 376 -4.61 -12.47 14.92
C ILE A 376 -3.94 -11.24 14.29
N PRO A 377 -2.61 -11.09 14.42
CA PRO A 377 -1.89 -10.03 13.73
C PRO A 377 -1.75 -10.34 12.24
N VAL A 378 -1.99 -9.34 11.40
CA VAL A 378 -1.75 -9.37 9.95
C VAL A 378 -0.80 -8.23 9.64
N LYS A 379 0.51 -8.54 9.68
CA LYS A 379 1.58 -7.55 9.44
C LYS A 379 1.74 -7.32 7.93
N VAL A 380 1.15 -6.24 7.45
CA VAL A 380 1.10 -5.87 6.02
C VAL A 380 1.48 -4.41 5.81
N ASP A 381 2.58 -4.01 6.45
CA ASP A 381 3.12 -2.66 6.45
C ASP A 381 3.22 -2.16 5.01
N GLY A 382 2.30 -1.27 4.62
CA GLY A 382 1.84 -1.16 3.22
C GLY A 382 2.90 -0.73 2.20
N ASN A 383 3.99 -0.11 2.65
CA ASN A 383 5.18 0.25 1.85
C ASN A 383 6.10 -0.97 1.64
N LEU A 384 6.24 -1.81 2.67
CA LEU A 384 7.30 -2.80 2.78
C LEU A 384 6.89 -4.18 2.22
N VAL A 385 5.58 -4.50 2.28
CA VAL A 385 5.11 -5.88 2.06
C VAL A 385 4.69 -6.14 0.62
N GLY A 386 3.99 -5.21 -0.04
CA GLY A 386 3.59 -5.39 -1.43
C GLY A 386 2.30 -4.68 -1.85
N ASP A 387 1.77 -5.10 -2.99
CA ASP A 387 0.55 -4.56 -3.59
C ASP A 387 -0.73 -5.07 -2.92
N PHE A 388 -1.89 -4.63 -3.42
CA PHE A 388 -3.19 -5.08 -2.93
C PHE A 388 -3.33 -6.61 -2.94
N VAL A 389 -2.82 -7.29 -3.97
CA VAL A 389 -2.91 -8.76 -4.09
C VAL A 389 -2.07 -9.45 -3.03
N GLN A 390 -0.88 -8.93 -2.71
CA GLN A 390 -0.09 -9.45 -1.59
C GLN A 390 -0.85 -9.37 -0.27
N GLY A 391 -1.49 -8.22 0.00
CA GLY A 391 -2.34 -8.03 1.16
C GLY A 391 -3.51 -9.01 1.23
N VAL A 392 -4.12 -9.29 0.08
CA VAL A 392 -5.18 -10.29 -0.03
C VAL A 392 -4.67 -11.66 0.40
N MET A 393 -3.52 -12.11 -0.12
CA MET A 393 -2.96 -13.42 0.24
C MET A 393 -2.61 -13.50 1.73
N ASP A 394 -2.00 -12.45 2.28
CA ASP A 394 -1.65 -12.39 3.70
C ASP A 394 -2.90 -12.44 4.59
N GLY A 395 -3.95 -11.72 4.21
CA GLY A 395 -5.27 -11.79 4.86
C GLY A 395 -5.89 -13.18 4.76
N TYR A 396 -5.83 -13.82 3.58
CA TYR A 396 -6.31 -15.20 3.39
C TYR A 396 -5.58 -16.18 4.31
N GLY A 397 -4.27 -16.01 4.49
CA GLY A 397 -3.46 -16.86 5.38
C GLY A 397 -3.87 -16.71 6.83
N ALA A 398 -4.10 -15.47 7.27
CA ALA A 398 -4.59 -15.18 8.62
C ALA A 398 -5.96 -15.83 8.89
N VAL A 399 -6.89 -15.74 7.94
CA VAL A 399 -8.23 -16.34 8.10
C VAL A 399 -8.20 -17.86 7.94
N ALA A 400 -7.38 -18.41 7.04
CA ALA A 400 -7.20 -19.85 6.88
C ALA A 400 -6.67 -20.52 8.15
N GLY A 401 -5.92 -19.79 9.00
CA GLY A 401 -5.50 -20.25 10.33
C GLY A 401 -6.64 -20.52 11.32
N LEU A 402 -7.88 -20.14 10.98
CA LEU A 402 -9.09 -20.47 11.75
C LEU A 402 -9.71 -21.81 11.38
N ILE A 403 -9.27 -22.43 10.28
CA ILE A 403 -9.75 -23.74 9.84
C ILE A 403 -9.23 -24.82 10.80
N ASP A 404 -10.13 -25.66 11.31
CA ASP A 404 -9.81 -26.77 12.19
C ASP A 404 -9.46 -28.03 11.38
N ASP A 405 -8.22 -28.49 11.52
CA ASP A 405 -7.65 -29.64 10.82
C ASP A 405 -8.19 -30.99 11.35
N LYS A 406 -8.80 -31.01 12.54
CA LYS A 406 -9.28 -32.23 13.22
C LYS A 406 -10.78 -32.51 13.01
N THR A 407 -11.46 -31.72 12.20
CA THR A 407 -12.90 -31.87 12.02
C THR A 407 -13.24 -33.10 11.20
N GLU A 408 -14.06 -34.00 11.76
CA GLU A 408 -14.54 -35.20 11.05
C GLU A 408 -15.49 -34.84 9.90
N LYS A 409 -15.35 -35.58 8.78
CA LYS A 409 -16.21 -35.42 7.61
C LYS A 409 -17.64 -35.82 7.93
N THR A 410 -18.60 -35.09 7.35
CA THR A 410 -20.01 -35.47 7.42
C THR A 410 -20.44 -36.22 6.16
N ASN A 411 -21.46 -37.07 6.27
CA ASN A 411 -22.06 -37.76 5.12
C ASN A 411 -23.03 -36.88 4.31
N SER A 412 -23.21 -35.59 4.68
CA SER A 412 -24.15 -34.70 3.99
C SER A 412 -23.49 -34.08 2.74
N PRO A 413 -24.10 -34.18 1.54
CA PRO A 413 -23.59 -33.57 0.32
C PRO A 413 -23.46 -32.05 0.49
N SER A 414 -22.23 -31.56 0.61
CA SER A 414 -21.96 -30.14 0.80
C SER A 414 -20.62 -29.74 0.23
N VAL A 415 -20.50 -28.46 -0.10
CA VAL A 415 -19.31 -27.87 -0.74
C VAL A 415 -18.85 -26.61 -0.04
N ASN A 416 -17.57 -26.29 -0.19
CA ASN A 416 -17.03 -24.98 0.15
C ASN A 416 -16.76 -24.19 -1.14
N LEU A 417 -17.11 -22.91 -1.17
CA LEU A 417 -16.72 -21.98 -2.24
C LEU A 417 -15.46 -21.23 -1.79
N ILE A 418 -14.49 -21.05 -2.69
CA ILE A 418 -13.28 -20.26 -2.39
C ILE A 418 -13.00 -19.18 -3.44
N ALA A 419 -12.26 -18.15 -3.01
CA ALA A 419 -11.62 -17.16 -3.88
C ALA A 419 -12.58 -16.36 -4.79
N GLU A 420 -13.85 -16.22 -4.37
CA GLU A 420 -14.79 -15.31 -5.01
C GLU A 420 -14.26 -13.87 -5.00
N LYS A 421 -14.57 -13.10 -6.04
CA LYS A 421 -14.16 -11.69 -6.14
C LYS A 421 -15.16 -10.82 -5.39
N TRP A 422 -14.98 -10.65 -4.07
CA TRP A 422 -15.92 -9.90 -3.20
C TRP A 422 -16.05 -8.41 -3.50
N LEU A 423 -15.16 -7.84 -4.32
CA LEU A 423 -15.30 -6.47 -4.81
C LEU A 423 -16.13 -6.36 -6.10
N ALA A 424 -16.61 -7.48 -6.65
CA ALA A 424 -17.50 -7.45 -7.80
C ALA A 424 -18.91 -7.09 -7.33
N GLU A 425 -19.56 -6.12 -7.98
CA GLU A 425 -20.91 -5.65 -7.58
C GLU A 425 -22.01 -6.72 -7.69
N ASN A 426 -21.79 -7.77 -8.49
CA ASN A 426 -22.75 -8.83 -8.76
C ASN A 426 -22.42 -10.14 -8.02
N GLU A 427 -21.52 -10.11 -7.04
CA GLU A 427 -21.06 -11.28 -6.30
C GLU A 427 -22.21 -12.03 -5.64
N GLU A 428 -23.14 -11.33 -4.99
CA GLU A 428 -24.24 -11.98 -4.28
C GLU A 428 -25.23 -12.62 -5.27
N ARG A 429 -25.60 -11.91 -6.33
CA ARG A 429 -26.45 -12.46 -7.40
C ARG A 429 -25.81 -13.69 -8.05
N SER A 430 -24.49 -13.66 -8.23
CA SER A 430 -23.74 -14.77 -8.83
C SER A 430 -23.69 -15.98 -7.90
N TYR A 431 -23.50 -15.74 -6.59
CA TYR A 431 -23.60 -16.78 -5.57
C TYR A 431 -24.99 -17.42 -5.54
N GLN A 432 -26.07 -16.63 -5.61
CA GLN A 432 -27.43 -17.15 -5.64
C GLN A 432 -27.65 -18.11 -6.81
N ALA A 433 -27.16 -17.78 -8.00
CA ALA A 433 -27.26 -18.68 -9.16
C ALA A 433 -26.53 -20.02 -8.94
N VAL A 434 -25.34 -20.00 -8.30
CA VAL A 434 -24.60 -21.22 -7.95
C VAL A 434 -25.35 -22.02 -6.88
N ARG A 435 -25.85 -21.34 -5.85
CA ARG A 435 -26.61 -21.95 -4.75
C ARG A 435 -27.88 -22.63 -5.25
N ASP A 436 -28.61 -22.00 -6.18
CA ASP A 436 -29.83 -22.56 -6.75
C ASP A 436 -29.53 -23.83 -7.59
N LEU A 437 -28.43 -23.83 -8.37
CA LEU A 437 -27.98 -25.01 -9.12
C LEU A 437 -27.58 -26.17 -8.18
N LEU A 438 -26.79 -25.88 -7.14
CA LEU A 438 -26.42 -26.87 -6.13
C LEU A 438 -27.64 -27.39 -5.37
N GLY A 439 -28.56 -26.49 -5.01
CA GLY A 439 -29.82 -26.83 -4.35
C GLY A 439 -30.71 -27.74 -5.19
N ARG A 440 -30.78 -27.52 -6.52
CA ARG A 440 -31.45 -28.45 -7.45
C ARG A 440 -30.84 -29.85 -7.40
N LEU A 441 -29.52 -29.99 -7.23
CA LEU A 441 -28.88 -31.30 -7.01
C LEU A 441 -29.16 -31.86 -5.60
N GLY A 442 -29.40 -31.00 -4.62
CA GLY A 442 -29.53 -31.38 -3.20
C GLY A 442 -28.20 -31.25 -2.45
N ILE A 443 -27.30 -30.41 -2.95
CA ILE A 443 -25.99 -30.13 -2.37
C ILE A 443 -26.04 -28.78 -1.64
N GLY A 444 -25.65 -28.76 -0.38
CA GLY A 444 -25.58 -27.54 0.43
C GLY A 444 -24.25 -26.79 0.28
N VAL A 445 -24.22 -25.50 0.58
CA VAL A 445 -22.98 -24.73 0.75
C VAL A 445 -22.65 -24.70 2.24
N ASN A 446 -21.51 -25.29 2.63
CA ASN A 446 -21.05 -25.36 4.02
C ASN A 446 -20.29 -24.09 4.42
N CYS A 447 -19.37 -23.63 3.56
CA CYS A 447 -18.58 -22.42 3.80
C CYS A 447 -18.35 -21.66 2.50
N ARG A 448 -18.54 -20.33 2.54
CA ARG A 448 -18.28 -19.42 1.42
C ARG A 448 -17.03 -18.60 1.71
N PHE A 449 -15.86 -19.21 1.55
CA PHE A 449 -14.57 -18.67 1.97
C PHE A 449 -14.04 -17.60 0.99
N LEU A 450 -14.19 -16.29 1.21
CA LEU A 450 -14.35 -15.60 2.49
C LEU A 450 -15.60 -14.70 2.63
N ILE A 451 -16.50 -14.70 1.66
CA ILE A 451 -17.68 -13.82 1.66
C ILE A 451 -18.74 -14.33 2.64
N ASN A 452 -19.13 -13.49 3.61
CA ASN A 452 -20.11 -13.83 4.65
C ASN A 452 -19.73 -15.11 5.43
N THR A 453 -18.45 -15.21 5.76
CA THR A 453 -17.87 -16.31 6.52
C THR A 453 -17.89 -15.96 8.01
N ASP A 454 -18.24 -16.90 8.88
CA ASP A 454 -18.06 -16.77 10.33
C ASP A 454 -17.07 -17.81 10.88
N SER A 455 -16.61 -17.63 12.12
CA SER A 455 -15.67 -18.57 12.76
C SER A 455 -16.21 -20.00 12.87
N SER A 456 -17.53 -20.18 12.93
CA SER A 456 -18.16 -21.51 12.96
C SER A 456 -18.04 -22.23 11.62
N SER A 457 -18.32 -21.53 10.51
CA SER A 457 -18.19 -22.04 9.14
C SER A 457 -16.73 -22.37 8.80
N LEU A 458 -15.77 -21.62 9.33
CA LEU A 458 -14.33 -21.89 9.20
C LEU A 458 -13.91 -23.14 9.97
N LYS A 459 -14.33 -23.28 11.23
CA LYS A 459 -14.09 -24.51 12.02
C LYS A 459 -14.68 -25.73 11.32
N ASN A 460 -15.88 -25.58 10.76
CA ASN A 460 -16.57 -26.64 10.03
C ASN A 460 -16.13 -26.77 8.56
N PHE A 461 -15.10 -26.06 8.10
CA PHE A 461 -14.69 -26.08 6.69
C PHE A 461 -14.42 -27.51 6.20
N ASN A 462 -13.72 -28.32 7.00
CA ASN A 462 -13.38 -29.70 6.66
C ASN A 462 -14.56 -30.70 6.70
N LYS A 463 -15.78 -30.27 7.04
CA LYS A 463 -17.01 -31.11 6.98
C LYS A 463 -17.57 -31.30 5.58
N ALA A 464 -17.21 -30.42 4.64
CA ALA A 464 -17.67 -30.47 3.26
C ALA A 464 -17.09 -31.67 2.50
N GLY A 465 -17.69 -32.04 1.37
CA GLY A 465 -17.20 -33.10 0.50
C GLY A 465 -16.24 -32.62 -0.60
N LEU A 466 -16.32 -31.34 -1.00
CA LEU A 466 -15.61 -30.78 -2.15
C LEU A 466 -15.38 -29.27 -2.00
N VAL A 467 -14.26 -28.77 -2.52
CA VAL A 467 -13.96 -27.34 -2.62
C VAL A 467 -14.10 -26.86 -4.06
N LEU A 468 -14.81 -25.75 -4.26
CA LEU A 468 -15.14 -25.17 -5.56
C LEU A 468 -14.43 -23.82 -5.72
N PRO A 469 -13.43 -23.70 -6.61
CA PRO A 469 -12.76 -22.44 -6.88
C PRO A 469 -13.62 -21.51 -7.73
N ALA A 470 -13.66 -20.21 -7.40
CA ALA A 470 -14.42 -19.23 -8.18
C ALA A 470 -13.81 -18.88 -9.54
N ASP A 471 -12.49 -19.00 -9.69
CA ASP A 471 -11.75 -18.66 -10.90
C ASP A 471 -10.52 -19.57 -11.06
N LYS A 472 -9.80 -19.45 -12.17
CA LYS A 472 -8.57 -20.21 -12.47
C LYS A 472 -7.41 -19.27 -12.78
N ASP A 473 -7.08 -18.41 -11.81
CA ASP A 473 -5.97 -17.45 -11.87
C ASP A 473 -4.90 -17.78 -10.82
N ASP A 474 -3.75 -17.10 -10.92
CA ASP A 474 -2.58 -17.33 -10.05
C ASP A 474 -2.88 -17.03 -8.57
N THR A 475 -3.86 -16.15 -8.28
CA THR A 475 -4.28 -15.85 -6.91
C THR A 475 -5.07 -17.02 -6.34
N VAL A 476 -5.97 -17.62 -7.12
CA VAL A 476 -6.73 -18.82 -6.70
C VAL A 476 -5.79 -20.00 -6.48
N GLU A 477 -4.79 -20.20 -7.34
CA GLU A 477 -3.82 -21.28 -7.17
C GLU A 477 -3.01 -21.09 -5.87
N SER A 478 -2.60 -19.86 -5.57
CA SER A 478 -1.92 -19.53 -4.30
C SER A 478 -2.82 -19.83 -3.09
N ILE A 479 -4.10 -19.46 -3.15
CA ILE A 479 -5.08 -19.78 -2.10
C ILE A 479 -5.25 -21.30 -1.96
N ARG A 480 -5.29 -22.04 -3.08
CA ARG A 480 -5.38 -23.51 -3.08
C ARG A 480 -4.18 -24.15 -2.39
N GLU A 481 -2.96 -23.72 -2.72
CA GLU A 481 -1.74 -24.19 -2.07
C GLU A 481 -1.78 -23.94 -0.55
N MET A 482 -2.21 -22.74 -0.14
CA MET A 482 -2.35 -22.39 1.28
C MET A 482 -3.35 -23.29 2.01
N LEU A 483 -4.53 -23.53 1.40
CA LEU A 483 -5.57 -24.37 2.00
C LEU A 483 -5.20 -25.86 2.04
N THR A 484 -4.34 -26.33 1.12
CA THR A 484 -3.88 -27.73 1.09
C THR A 484 -3.13 -28.12 2.36
N SER A 485 -2.49 -27.15 3.04
CA SER A 485 -1.84 -27.38 4.34
C SER A 485 -2.82 -27.54 5.52
N ARG A 486 -4.09 -27.14 5.36
CA ARG A 486 -5.14 -27.10 6.40
C ARG A 486 -6.33 -28.01 6.12
N SER A 487 -6.43 -28.53 4.89
CA SER A 487 -7.57 -29.29 4.41
C SER A 487 -7.12 -30.41 3.47
N SER A 488 -7.66 -31.60 3.68
CA SER A 488 -7.51 -32.75 2.78
C SER A 488 -8.68 -32.89 1.79
N LEU A 489 -9.53 -31.86 1.70
CA LEU A 489 -10.66 -31.89 0.78
C LEU A 489 -10.19 -31.82 -0.68
N PRO A 490 -10.82 -32.59 -1.57
CA PRO A 490 -10.55 -32.45 -2.99
C PRO A 490 -11.01 -31.08 -3.49
N PHE A 491 -10.24 -30.50 -4.41
CA PHE A 491 -10.62 -29.29 -5.15
C PHE A 491 -11.16 -29.71 -6.51
N LEU A 492 -12.22 -29.07 -6.96
CA LEU A 492 -12.69 -29.21 -8.33
C LEU A 492 -11.71 -28.51 -9.28
N ASP A 493 -11.29 -29.19 -10.35
CA ASP A 493 -10.35 -28.63 -11.34
C ASP A 493 -10.96 -27.55 -12.25
N LEU A 494 -12.29 -27.45 -12.24
CA LEU A 494 -13.09 -26.47 -12.97
C LEU A 494 -13.46 -25.29 -12.06
N PRO A 495 -13.31 -24.03 -12.52
CA PRO A 495 -13.81 -22.88 -11.80
C PRO A 495 -15.34 -22.81 -11.83
N LEU A 496 -15.93 -21.93 -11.02
CA LEU A 496 -17.36 -21.64 -11.07
C LEU A 496 -17.79 -21.26 -12.51
N PRO A 497 -18.91 -21.81 -12.99
CA PRO A 497 -19.18 -21.84 -14.41
C PRO A 497 -19.73 -20.52 -14.92
N THR A 498 -19.10 -19.99 -15.96
CA THR A 498 -19.60 -18.82 -16.70
C THR A 498 -20.02 -19.25 -18.09
N GLY A 499 -21.32 -19.16 -18.42
CA GLY A 499 -21.83 -19.54 -19.73
C GLY A 499 -22.44 -20.94 -19.78
N PHE A 500 -23.11 -21.27 -20.89
CA PHE A 500 -23.91 -22.49 -21.00
C PHE A 500 -23.04 -23.76 -21.01
N PHE A 501 -21.99 -23.77 -21.84
CA PHE A 501 -21.09 -24.91 -21.99
C PHE A 501 -20.36 -25.23 -20.67
N GLU A 502 -19.78 -24.21 -20.04
CA GLU A 502 -19.07 -24.32 -18.77
C GLU A 502 -20.00 -24.81 -17.67
N THR A 503 -21.24 -24.31 -17.62
CA THR A 503 -22.22 -24.74 -16.60
C THR A 503 -22.60 -26.20 -16.77
N LYS A 504 -22.75 -26.69 -18.01
CA LYS A 504 -23.01 -28.10 -18.29
C LYS A 504 -21.87 -28.99 -17.78
N GLN A 505 -20.62 -28.66 -18.13
CA GLN A 505 -19.45 -29.43 -17.71
C GLN A 505 -19.29 -29.40 -16.19
N TRP A 506 -19.38 -28.22 -15.59
CA TRP A 506 -19.24 -28.04 -14.16
C TRP A 506 -20.30 -28.83 -13.38
N LEU A 507 -21.57 -28.80 -13.81
CA LEU A 507 -22.65 -29.51 -13.12
C LEU A 507 -22.44 -31.03 -13.16
N LEU A 508 -21.98 -31.57 -14.29
CA LEU A 508 -21.65 -32.98 -14.43
C LEU A 508 -20.50 -33.39 -13.50
N GLU A 509 -19.40 -32.63 -13.49
CA GLU A 509 -18.25 -32.94 -12.63
C GLU A 509 -18.58 -32.84 -11.14
N VAL A 510 -19.31 -31.81 -10.71
CA VAL A 510 -19.80 -31.69 -9.33
C VAL A 510 -20.71 -32.87 -8.99
N SER A 511 -21.65 -33.22 -9.87
CA SER A 511 -22.59 -34.31 -9.63
C SER A 511 -21.91 -35.68 -9.54
N ARG A 512 -20.81 -35.90 -10.28
CA ARG A 512 -20.03 -37.14 -10.24
C ARG A 512 -19.44 -37.40 -8.86
N VAL A 513 -18.93 -36.35 -8.20
CA VAL A 513 -18.36 -36.45 -6.84
C VAL A 513 -19.38 -36.97 -5.83
N PHE A 514 -20.66 -36.64 -6.01
CA PHE A 514 -21.75 -37.00 -5.10
C PHE A 514 -22.68 -38.11 -5.64
N GLY A 515 -22.39 -38.69 -6.80
CA GLY A 515 -23.22 -39.74 -7.42
C GLY A 515 -24.59 -39.27 -7.92
N MET A 516 -24.70 -38.02 -8.39
CA MET A 516 -25.95 -37.36 -8.79
C MET A 516 -26.03 -37.08 -10.31
N GLU A 517 -25.29 -37.83 -11.12
CA GLU A 517 -25.13 -37.54 -12.56
C GLU A 517 -26.44 -37.56 -13.36
N GLU A 518 -27.36 -38.48 -13.07
CA GLU A 518 -28.65 -38.56 -13.76
C GLU A 518 -29.50 -37.30 -13.50
N LYS A 519 -29.53 -36.84 -12.25
CA LYS A 519 -30.22 -35.61 -11.87
C LYS A 519 -29.61 -34.38 -12.53
N ALA A 520 -28.27 -34.35 -12.68
CA ALA A 520 -27.60 -33.28 -13.41
C ALA A 520 -27.99 -33.29 -14.90
N LYS A 521 -28.10 -34.46 -15.54
CA LYS A 521 -28.53 -34.57 -16.95
C LYS A 521 -29.95 -34.05 -17.15
N GLU A 522 -30.87 -34.32 -16.22
CA GLU A 522 -32.24 -33.79 -16.25
C GLU A 522 -32.24 -32.25 -16.20
N ILE A 523 -31.48 -31.66 -15.26
CA ILE A 523 -31.32 -30.20 -15.13
C ILE A 523 -30.75 -29.59 -16.42
N ILE A 524 -29.72 -30.22 -16.99
CA ILE A 524 -29.06 -29.78 -18.22
C ILE A 524 -30.05 -29.80 -19.38
N ALA A 525 -30.84 -30.87 -19.54
CA ALA A 525 -31.80 -30.99 -20.64
C ALA A 525 -32.88 -29.89 -20.57
N GLU A 526 -33.37 -29.59 -19.37
CA GLU A 526 -34.32 -28.49 -19.14
C GLU A 526 -33.73 -27.13 -19.52
N GLU A 527 -32.52 -26.82 -19.05
CA GLU A 527 -31.84 -25.56 -19.34
C GLU A 527 -31.41 -25.46 -20.81
N GLU A 528 -31.06 -26.57 -21.46
CA GLU A 528 -30.71 -26.63 -22.88
C GLU A 528 -31.91 -26.26 -23.75
N ALA A 529 -33.09 -26.81 -23.48
CA ALA A 529 -34.31 -26.43 -24.19
C ALA A 529 -34.60 -24.93 -24.04
N ARG A 530 -34.44 -24.39 -22.83
CA ARG A 530 -34.64 -22.96 -22.54
C ARG A 530 -33.60 -22.07 -23.20
N TYR A 531 -32.34 -22.50 -23.26
CA TYR A 531 -31.24 -21.80 -23.90
C TYR A 531 -31.46 -21.72 -25.42
N GLN A 532 -31.74 -22.86 -26.07
CA GLN A 532 -31.98 -22.93 -27.51
C GLN A 532 -33.17 -22.08 -27.96
N GLU A 533 -34.23 -22.05 -27.18
CA GLU A 533 -35.39 -21.17 -27.44
C GLU A 533 -35.01 -19.68 -27.41
N GLN A 534 -34.17 -19.27 -26.45
CA GLN A 534 -33.73 -17.87 -26.35
C GLN A 534 -32.73 -17.51 -27.45
N ILE A 535 -31.81 -18.42 -27.81
CA ILE A 535 -30.91 -18.25 -28.94
C ILE A 535 -31.71 -18.04 -30.23
N ARG A 536 -32.71 -18.88 -30.51
CA ARG A 536 -33.54 -18.75 -31.72
C ARG A 536 -34.19 -17.39 -31.85
N LYS A 537 -34.67 -16.82 -30.73
CA LYS A 537 -35.28 -15.48 -30.68
C LYS A 537 -34.26 -14.37 -30.94
N LEU A 538 -33.07 -14.47 -30.37
CA LEU A 538 -32.04 -13.42 -30.48
C LEU A 538 -31.28 -13.50 -31.80
N ARG A 539 -31.06 -14.70 -32.34
CA ARG A 539 -30.28 -14.94 -33.55
C ARG A 539 -30.81 -14.16 -34.75
N HIS A 540 -32.12 -14.03 -34.90
CA HIS A 540 -32.72 -13.28 -36.01
C HIS A 540 -32.18 -11.84 -36.13
N ASP A 541 -31.96 -11.15 -35.01
CA ASP A 541 -31.47 -9.77 -34.99
C ASP A 541 -29.94 -9.67 -35.06
N MET A 542 -29.24 -10.75 -34.69
CA MET A 542 -27.80 -10.75 -34.40
C MET A 542 -26.96 -11.47 -35.48
N GLU A 543 -27.60 -12.31 -36.30
CA GLU A 543 -26.91 -13.12 -37.29
C GLU A 543 -26.18 -12.27 -38.32
N GLY A 544 -24.92 -12.60 -38.58
CA GLY A 544 -24.03 -11.88 -39.49
C GLY A 544 -23.40 -10.60 -38.91
N LYS A 545 -23.83 -10.13 -37.74
CA LYS A 545 -23.27 -8.94 -37.08
C LYS A 545 -21.83 -9.16 -36.65
N THR A 546 -21.00 -8.13 -36.78
CA THR A 546 -19.56 -8.21 -36.49
C THR A 546 -19.22 -7.66 -35.11
N ILE A 547 -18.29 -8.33 -34.40
CA ILE A 547 -17.80 -7.88 -33.09
C ILE A 547 -16.28 -7.76 -33.04
N LEU A 548 -15.82 -6.69 -32.40
CA LEU A 548 -14.43 -6.45 -32.02
C LEU A 548 -14.32 -6.56 -30.49
N ILE A 549 -13.37 -7.34 -29.98
CA ILE A 549 -13.24 -7.59 -28.54
C ILE A 549 -11.93 -6.99 -28.02
N SER A 550 -11.98 -6.23 -26.93
CA SER A 550 -10.83 -5.59 -26.27
C SER A 550 -10.86 -5.90 -24.77
N THR A 551 -9.99 -6.77 -24.28
CA THR A 551 -10.07 -7.25 -22.89
C THR A 551 -8.70 -7.48 -22.25
N TYR A 552 -8.69 -7.84 -20.97
CA TYR A 552 -7.55 -8.43 -20.29
C TYR A 552 -7.36 -9.91 -20.65
N PRO A 553 -6.14 -10.48 -20.50
CA PRO A 553 -5.86 -11.90 -20.71
C PRO A 553 -6.57 -12.78 -19.65
N LYS A 554 -7.85 -13.06 -19.88
CA LYS A 554 -8.72 -13.96 -19.12
C LYS A 554 -9.57 -14.78 -20.10
N SER A 555 -10.08 -15.93 -19.67
CA SER A 555 -11.00 -16.72 -20.50
C SER A 555 -12.21 -15.90 -20.94
N LEU A 556 -12.44 -15.89 -22.25
CA LEU A 556 -13.58 -15.25 -22.92
C LEU A 556 -14.52 -16.27 -23.54
N ASP A 557 -14.35 -17.56 -23.27
CA ASP A 557 -15.05 -18.61 -24.01
C ASP A 557 -16.57 -18.46 -23.96
N TRP A 558 -17.13 -18.00 -22.83
CA TRP A 558 -18.56 -17.71 -22.71
C TRP A 558 -19.06 -16.61 -23.65
N VAL A 559 -18.22 -15.63 -24.02
CA VAL A 559 -18.50 -14.59 -25.02
C VAL A 559 -18.40 -15.16 -26.42
N LEU A 560 -17.40 -16.00 -26.66
CA LEU A 560 -17.15 -16.60 -27.96
C LEU A 560 -18.24 -17.62 -28.32
N ASP A 561 -18.65 -18.44 -27.36
CA ASP A 561 -19.76 -19.40 -27.46
C ASP A 561 -21.06 -18.68 -27.83
N ILE A 562 -21.46 -17.67 -27.05
CA ILE A 562 -22.72 -16.97 -27.29
C ILE A 562 -22.71 -16.18 -28.61
N ALA A 563 -21.58 -15.59 -28.99
CA ALA A 563 -21.43 -14.93 -30.28
C ALA A 563 -21.59 -15.93 -31.44
N SER A 564 -20.97 -17.11 -31.32
CA SER A 564 -21.07 -18.19 -32.30
C SER A 564 -22.51 -18.72 -32.41
N ASP A 565 -23.17 -18.98 -31.28
CA ASP A 565 -24.56 -19.49 -31.24
C ASP A 565 -25.57 -18.51 -31.87
N LEU A 566 -25.31 -17.20 -31.72
CA LEU A 566 -26.09 -16.11 -32.33
C LEU A 566 -25.71 -15.85 -33.79
N GLY A 567 -24.74 -16.56 -34.36
CA GLY A 567 -24.29 -16.38 -35.74
C GLY A 567 -23.52 -15.07 -35.98
N MET A 568 -22.91 -14.50 -34.96
CA MET A 568 -22.09 -13.30 -35.06
C MET A 568 -20.68 -13.62 -35.57
N LYS A 569 -20.02 -12.63 -36.17
CA LYS A 569 -18.66 -12.75 -36.71
C LYS A 569 -17.67 -12.01 -35.80
N ILE A 570 -16.75 -12.73 -35.18
CA ILE A 570 -15.67 -12.14 -34.39
C ILE A 570 -14.56 -11.69 -35.35
N LEU A 571 -14.28 -10.39 -35.38
CA LEU A 571 -13.28 -9.80 -36.28
C LEU A 571 -11.87 -9.95 -35.72
N LYS A 572 -11.70 -9.63 -34.44
CA LYS A 572 -10.38 -9.56 -33.77
C LYS A 572 -10.57 -9.54 -32.24
N ILE A 573 -9.60 -10.10 -31.54
CA ILE A 573 -9.51 -10.08 -30.07
C ILE A 573 -8.21 -9.38 -29.68
N GLY A 574 -8.32 -8.23 -29.02
CA GLY A 574 -7.21 -7.47 -28.49
C GLY A 574 -7.04 -7.66 -26.99
N LEU A 575 -5.82 -7.99 -26.57
CA LEU A 575 -5.46 -8.24 -25.18
C LEU A 575 -4.60 -7.10 -24.62
N THR A 576 -5.09 -6.43 -23.58
CA THR A 576 -4.41 -5.37 -22.83
C THR A 576 -3.80 -5.91 -21.53
N TYR A 577 -2.75 -5.25 -21.01
CA TYR A 577 -2.09 -5.63 -19.75
C TYR A 577 -3.06 -5.73 -18.56
N SER A 578 -2.90 -6.76 -17.72
CA SER A 578 -3.63 -6.91 -16.46
C SER A 578 -2.67 -7.26 -15.31
N PRO A 579 -2.87 -6.70 -14.10
CA PRO A 579 -2.11 -7.10 -12.91
C PRO A 579 -2.60 -8.43 -12.30
N PHE A 580 -3.74 -8.96 -12.75
CA PHE A 580 -4.40 -10.13 -12.14
C PHE A 580 -4.17 -11.44 -12.89
N SER A 581 -3.77 -11.39 -14.16
CA SER A 581 -3.55 -12.57 -15.00
C SER A 581 -2.57 -12.23 -16.12
N GLU A 582 -1.65 -13.14 -16.41
CA GLU A 582 -0.69 -13.01 -17.50
C GLU A 582 -1.03 -13.89 -18.72
N SER A 583 -1.84 -14.95 -18.54
CA SER A 583 -2.10 -15.92 -19.61
C SER A 583 -3.55 -15.87 -20.12
N PHE A 584 -3.71 -15.62 -21.42
CA PHE A 584 -5.01 -15.82 -22.08
C PHE A 584 -5.21 -17.31 -22.35
N ARG A 585 -6.31 -17.86 -21.85
CA ARG A 585 -6.69 -19.26 -22.04
C ARG A 585 -8.07 -19.31 -22.69
N SER A 586 -8.16 -19.95 -23.84
CA SER A 586 -9.42 -20.10 -24.58
C SER A 586 -9.43 -21.41 -25.35
N ARG A 587 -10.61 -22.04 -25.44
CA ARG A 587 -10.87 -23.17 -26.35
C ARG A 587 -10.75 -22.80 -27.83
N TYR A 588 -10.72 -21.50 -28.14
CA TYR A 588 -10.73 -20.95 -29.50
C TYR A 588 -9.47 -20.14 -29.82
N ALA A 589 -8.35 -20.37 -29.13
CA ALA A 589 -7.14 -19.57 -29.28
C ALA A 589 -6.64 -19.48 -30.74
N ASP A 590 -6.82 -20.52 -31.54
CA ASP A 590 -6.38 -20.56 -32.94
C ASP A 590 -7.48 -20.16 -33.94
N ALA A 591 -8.69 -19.86 -33.49
CA ALA A 591 -9.85 -19.61 -34.35
C ALA A 591 -9.97 -18.15 -34.80
N PHE A 592 -9.32 -17.21 -34.11
CA PHE A 592 -9.49 -15.77 -34.31
C PHE A 592 -8.15 -15.02 -34.28
N PRO A 593 -8.03 -13.87 -34.96
CA PRO A 593 -6.86 -13.00 -34.81
C PRO A 593 -6.76 -12.45 -33.38
N ILE A 594 -5.73 -12.88 -32.65
CA ILE A 594 -5.43 -12.40 -31.30
C ILE A 594 -4.23 -11.44 -31.35
N VAL A 595 -4.42 -10.24 -30.81
CA VAL A 595 -3.38 -9.20 -30.74
C VAL A 595 -3.03 -8.94 -29.28
N HIS A 596 -1.78 -9.19 -28.91
CA HIS A 596 -1.24 -8.86 -27.59
C HIS A 596 -0.81 -7.40 -27.52
N SER A 597 -0.74 -6.85 -26.31
CA SER A 597 -0.39 -5.44 -26.08
C SER A 597 -1.28 -4.46 -26.85
N TYR A 598 -2.56 -4.80 -26.95
CA TYR A 598 -3.54 -4.04 -27.70
C TYR A 598 -3.82 -2.70 -27.04
N SER A 599 -3.32 -1.62 -27.66
CA SER A 599 -3.43 -0.26 -27.15
C SER A 599 -4.76 0.39 -27.53
N ILE A 600 -5.05 1.54 -26.90
CA ILE A 600 -6.25 2.32 -27.21
C ILE A 600 -6.16 2.86 -28.64
N GLU A 601 -4.96 3.23 -29.09
CA GLU A 601 -4.68 3.74 -30.44
C GLU A 601 -4.96 2.66 -31.48
N MET A 602 -4.36 1.47 -31.31
CA MET A 602 -4.60 0.32 -32.20
C MET A 602 -6.09 -0.03 -32.28
N ARG A 603 -6.79 0.05 -31.15
CA ARG A 603 -8.24 -0.16 -31.12
C ARG A 603 -9.00 0.90 -31.90
N SER A 604 -8.59 2.17 -31.81
CA SER A 604 -9.26 3.27 -32.51
C SER A 604 -9.06 3.13 -34.03
N GLU A 605 -7.86 2.74 -34.45
CA GLU A 605 -7.53 2.42 -35.85
C GLU A 605 -8.38 1.26 -36.36
N ASP A 606 -8.43 0.15 -35.61
CA ASP A 606 -9.24 -1.02 -35.96
C ASP A 606 -10.75 -0.71 -36.03
N ILE A 607 -11.26 0.17 -35.17
CA ILE A 607 -12.67 0.62 -35.25
C ILE A 607 -12.91 1.36 -36.57
N SER A 608 -12.01 2.25 -36.96
CA SER A 608 -12.11 3.03 -38.21
C SER A 608 -12.01 2.14 -39.46
N GLU A 609 -11.08 1.17 -39.45
CA GLU A 609 -10.81 0.28 -40.58
C GLU A 609 -11.84 -0.84 -40.71
N LEU A 610 -12.12 -1.56 -39.61
CA LEU A 610 -12.93 -2.77 -39.62
C LEU A 610 -14.44 -2.49 -39.48
N LYS A 611 -14.81 -1.30 -38.98
CA LYS A 611 -16.20 -0.84 -38.78
C LYS A 611 -17.10 -1.90 -38.12
N PRO A 612 -16.76 -2.38 -36.90
CA PRO A 612 -17.53 -3.40 -36.21
C PRO A 612 -18.95 -2.93 -35.87
N ASP A 613 -19.95 -3.82 -35.93
CA ASP A 613 -21.31 -3.51 -35.48
C ASP A 613 -21.36 -3.23 -33.96
N LEU A 614 -20.49 -3.88 -33.17
CA LEU A 614 -20.34 -3.71 -31.73
C LEU A 614 -18.90 -3.96 -31.25
N VAL A 615 -18.39 -3.08 -30.39
CA VAL A 615 -17.11 -3.24 -29.70
C VAL A 615 -17.37 -3.70 -28.26
N LEU A 616 -16.89 -4.88 -27.91
CA LEU A 616 -16.94 -5.39 -26.55
C LEU A 616 -15.65 -5.03 -25.81
N TYR A 617 -15.74 -4.41 -24.64
CA TYR A 617 -14.56 -3.96 -23.91
C TYR A 617 -14.62 -4.25 -22.40
N THR A 618 -13.48 -4.58 -21.79
CA THR A 618 -13.38 -4.66 -20.31
C THR A 618 -12.90 -3.31 -19.76
N TYR A 619 -11.77 -2.83 -20.23
CA TYR A 619 -11.23 -1.50 -19.92
C TYR A 619 -10.08 -1.20 -20.91
N PRO A 620 -9.81 0.05 -21.27
CA PRO A 620 -10.57 1.28 -20.99
C PRO A 620 -11.82 1.42 -21.88
N THR A 621 -12.71 2.37 -21.56
CA THR A 621 -13.87 2.72 -22.41
C THR A 621 -13.44 3.26 -23.77
N LEU A 622 -14.36 3.30 -24.75
CA LEU A 622 -14.10 3.91 -26.06
C LEU A 622 -13.81 5.41 -25.93
N ARG A 623 -12.98 5.94 -26.85
CA ARG A 623 -12.78 7.39 -26.97
C ARG A 623 -14.05 8.02 -27.52
N ARG A 624 -14.26 9.31 -27.23
CA ARG A 624 -15.38 10.07 -27.83
C ARG A 624 -15.32 10.10 -29.37
N SER A 625 -14.11 10.06 -29.92
CA SER A 625 -13.83 10.00 -31.36
C SER A 625 -14.15 8.65 -32.00
N ASP A 626 -14.32 7.58 -31.22
CA ASP A 626 -14.56 6.25 -31.75
C ASP A 626 -16.03 6.12 -32.16
N GLU A 627 -16.30 6.11 -33.47
CA GLU A 627 -17.64 5.94 -34.02
C GLU A 627 -18.07 4.46 -34.02
N ALA A 628 -18.22 3.87 -32.84
CA ALA A 628 -18.73 2.52 -32.68
C ALA A 628 -19.69 2.39 -31.50
N ARG A 629 -20.64 1.46 -31.64
CA ARG A 629 -21.42 0.98 -30.49
C ARG A 629 -20.51 0.17 -29.61
N SER A 630 -20.70 0.25 -28.30
CA SER A 630 -19.87 -0.51 -27.38
C SER A 630 -20.65 -1.08 -26.21
N ALA A 631 -20.22 -2.24 -25.73
CA ALA A 631 -20.75 -2.85 -24.53
C ALA A 631 -19.62 -3.33 -23.61
N HIS A 632 -19.82 -3.15 -22.32
CA HIS A 632 -18.85 -3.58 -21.32
C HIS A 632 -18.91 -5.11 -21.10
N ILE A 633 -17.75 -5.77 -21.19
CA ILE A 633 -17.50 -7.12 -20.70
C ILE A 633 -17.07 -7.00 -19.23
N PRO A 634 -17.90 -7.43 -18.27
CA PRO A 634 -17.51 -7.42 -16.87
C PRO A 634 -16.36 -8.40 -16.59
N TYR A 635 -15.44 -8.00 -15.71
CA TYR A 635 -14.37 -8.88 -15.20
C TYR A 635 -14.94 -10.09 -14.44
N ALA A 636 -16.05 -9.88 -13.72
CA ALA A 636 -16.85 -10.90 -13.05
C ALA A 636 -18.25 -10.96 -13.70
N PRO A 637 -18.45 -11.78 -14.75
CA PRO A 637 -19.71 -11.83 -15.50
C PRO A 637 -20.89 -12.40 -14.73
N GLY A 638 -20.61 -13.20 -13.70
CA GLY A 638 -21.57 -13.98 -12.93
C GLY A 638 -21.61 -15.45 -13.39
N PHE A 639 -22.41 -16.28 -12.73
CA PHE A 639 -22.38 -17.73 -12.91
C PHE A 639 -23.69 -18.33 -13.40
N GLY A 640 -23.60 -19.45 -14.13
CA GLY A 640 -24.74 -20.27 -14.56
C GLY A 640 -25.15 -20.12 -16.03
N PHE A 641 -26.17 -20.89 -16.43
CA PHE A 641 -26.60 -21.08 -17.82
C PHE A 641 -27.08 -19.80 -18.51
N GLN A 642 -27.69 -18.86 -17.78
CA GLN A 642 -28.40 -17.72 -18.37
C GLN A 642 -27.54 -16.45 -18.50
N VAL A 643 -26.33 -16.42 -17.90
CA VAL A 643 -25.48 -15.21 -17.83
C VAL A 643 -25.15 -14.67 -19.21
N ALA A 644 -24.74 -15.54 -20.13
CA ALA A 644 -24.38 -15.14 -21.49
C ALA A 644 -25.60 -14.59 -22.25
N ILE A 645 -26.77 -15.20 -22.07
CA ILE A 645 -28.03 -14.76 -22.71
C ILE A 645 -28.46 -13.38 -22.21
N GLU A 646 -28.34 -13.11 -20.91
CA GLU A 646 -28.64 -11.78 -20.36
C GLU A 646 -27.76 -10.69 -20.98
N ARG A 647 -26.48 -11.00 -21.24
CA ARG A 647 -25.55 -10.09 -21.91
C ARG A 647 -25.92 -9.93 -23.39
N ALA A 648 -26.22 -11.02 -24.08
CA ALA A 648 -26.68 -10.99 -25.47
C ALA A 648 -27.94 -10.15 -25.67
N LYS A 649 -28.91 -10.22 -24.75
CA LYS A 649 -30.11 -9.34 -24.78
C LYS A 649 -29.74 -7.86 -24.71
N LYS A 650 -28.77 -7.49 -23.88
CA LYS A 650 -28.26 -6.11 -23.79
C LYS A 650 -27.53 -5.71 -25.07
N TRP A 651 -26.71 -6.59 -25.64
CA TRP A 651 -26.04 -6.33 -26.92
C TRP A 651 -27.04 -6.11 -28.05
N ASN A 652 -28.08 -6.94 -28.14
CA ASN A 652 -29.16 -6.76 -29.13
C ASN A 652 -29.85 -5.40 -28.98
N LEU A 653 -30.15 -4.97 -27.75
CA LEU A 653 -30.73 -3.64 -27.51
C LEU A 653 -29.78 -2.51 -27.96
N LEU A 654 -28.49 -2.60 -27.62
CA LEU A 654 -27.49 -1.60 -27.98
C LEU A 654 -27.29 -1.53 -29.50
N MET A 655 -27.32 -2.66 -30.21
CA MET A 655 -27.22 -2.69 -31.67
C MET A 655 -28.35 -1.96 -32.39
N LYS A 656 -29.50 -1.78 -31.73
CA LYS A 656 -30.65 -1.02 -32.26
C LYS A 656 -30.51 0.49 -32.07
N LEU A 657 -29.55 0.95 -31.26
CA LEU A 657 -29.28 2.36 -31.04
C LEU A 657 -28.42 2.95 -32.19
N PRO A 658 -28.49 4.27 -32.43
CA PRO A 658 -27.57 4.92 -33.36
C PRO A 658 -26.11 4.84 -32.85
N VAL A 659 -25.15 4.81 -33.77
CA VAL A 659 -23.71 4.77 -33.44
C VAL A 659 -23.27 6.05 -32.72
N SER A 660 -23.77 7.20 -33.17
CA SER A 660 -23.59 8.50 -32.53
C SER A 660 -24.91 8.97 -31.91
N GLU A 661 -24.94 9.13 -30.59
CA GLU A 661 -26.02 9.82 -29.91
C GLU A 661 -25.84 11.34 -30.10
N GLY A 662 -26.91 12.08 -30.44
CA GLY A 662 -26.83 13.49 -30.85
C GLY A 662 -26.09 14.41 -29.87
N TRP A 663 -26.19 14.13 -28.56
CA TRP A 663 -25.53 14.91 -27.51
C TRP A 663 -24.00 14.78 -27.49
N LYS A 664 -23.41 13.76 -28.13
CA LYS A 664 -21.95 13.66 -28.26
C LYS A 664 -21.36 14.80 -29.11
N LYS A 665 -22.19 15.46 -29.93
CA LYS A 665 -21.83 16.64 -30.74
C LYS A 665 -22.20 17.98 -30.08
N ASP A 666 -22.94 17.97 -28.97
CA ASP A 666 -23.40 19.20 -28.29
C ASP A 666 -22.27 19.94 -27.53
N GLY A 667 -21.03 19.42 -27.58
CA GLY A 667 -19.82 20.12 -27.09
C GLY A 667 -19.01 20.84 -28.17
N GLU A 668 -19.37 20.70 -29.45
CA GLU A 668 -18.74 21.42 -30.56
C GLU A 668 -19.59 22.64 -30.93
N GLY A 669 -19.70 23.59 -29.99
CA GLY A 669 -20.45 24.82 -30.17
C GLY A 669 -20.32 25.81 -29.01
N ILE A 670 -19.38 26.75 -29.17
CA ILE A 670 -19.33 28.10 -28.54
C ILE A 670 -18.95 28.15 -27.03
N ILE A 671 -17.64 28.10 -26.72
CA ILE A 671 -16.73 29.19 -26.26
C ILE A 671 -15.34 28.59 -26.05
#